data_AF-A0A848B1Y5-F1
#
_entry.id   AF-A0A848B1Y5-F1
#
_cell.length_a   1.000
_cell.length_b   1.000
_cell.length_c   1.000
_cell.angle_alpha   90.00
_cell.angle_beta   90.00
_cell.angle_gamma   90.00
#
_symmetry.space_group_name_H-M   'P 1'
#
loop_
_entity.id
_entity.type
_entity.pdbx_description
1 polymer ?
#
loop_
_entity_poly.entity_id
_entity_poly.type
_entity_poly.pdbx_seq_one_letter_code
_entity_poly.pdbx_strand_id
1 'polypeptide(L)'
;MKIGRFCFLLFPLLLAAAEEKMTVATYMGWYVPYHSGAGTVTPRDFSVLPLRMTGRTYDGIPELAVAAHRAELELLQKHGWNTVGVDGLFYNHAALGNPAAGHRIDRQLQLMRYMTVAASEIPECRIRMIPFLEFIAAYRQMGHEKAVAFFCDNIDLMMKEFGNSPFWRRIGGRPVILLYSTHEFPVEFWREAIARTQAAGHDIFWIMELGGLRPALTGDFDLEKYRPYLELFDSVFNFGCSGLEEAATFPGKMQRLGAGLKAAGYVGATLWPGYLSDRPYNRNFIDHDGTAFLRNVWNRTREASPAFLHWVANDYKEATTLLPSFGTLTSRLEIAERFLTGFNGHRIAPAREGEVQCVLSYRKALCSGEFLTLEFLPLPAPGMAGRADVTIRLAGERGETLAERTLPEVDLTKLEAVRWDDALRADRSRSRVIRVSVSISAGRERRDYANLPDVAVTPPVDRHDQLYYSIPLHRLAGPERSVELSVNGRNVNAAWHDGLRRLNWTVKGADPATVRFAVAGNGHPLRRMTLPGEGGGDDVLPGQNSVDMKLFKQKPDYGYLDWKLPDSVGREIYYQVLAQFPDGSYAYSPTIWSRPFFGRDELCAQWIFAPSGTERPWKIADATGNFDIVSDPGFKRWPFISLKRRESRALKFNGDLILRPPAEAVPYGPLTLEALFRCDSPPDGNRQYIAFQHGAQANLLVNGDGTVSAQRMRKHRRWPDSNVTVTSKTRLTPGRFHHAAVTYDGRELRLYLDGRLETAAPCDGTRSNEGFFIGGVPERLRDFAGAGSGRFRGTLLRLSIAGRALTESEVARMAGRARLTGL
;
A
#
# COMPACT_ATOMS: atom_id res chain seq x y z
N MET A 1 72.40 40.87 -10.99
CA MET A 1 72.57 40.07 -9.74
C MET A 1 71.47 40.51 -8.77
N LYS A 2 70.32 39.83 -8.72
CA LYS A 2 70.00 38.59 -7.98
C LYS A 2 70.11 38.73 -6.44
N ILE A 3 69.08 39.32 -5.84
CA ILE A 3 68.65 39.02 -4.47
C ILE A 3 67.49 38.04 -4.61
N GLY A 4 67.65 36.83 -4.10
CA GLY A 4 66.77 35.70 -4.38
C GLY A 4 66.23 35.03 -3.12
N ARG A 5 64.92 34.78 -3.19
CA ARG A 5 64.21 33.55 -2.79
C ARG A 5 63.84 33.32 -1.31
N PHE A 6 62.51 33.24 -1.16
CA PHE A 6 61.75 32.29 -0.33
C PHE A 6 61.69 32.48 1.19
N CYS A 7 60.61 33.13 1.63
CA CYS A 7 59.97 32.90 2.94
C CYS A 7 58.44 32.83 2.75
N PHE A 8 57.99 31.85 1.97
CA PHE A 8 56.64 31.29 2.06
C PHE A 8 56.83 29.82 2.40
N LEU A 9 56.68 29.45 3.67
CA LEU A 9 56.37 28.09 4.13
C LEU A 9 56.12 28.12 5.65
N LEU A 10 55.08 27.37 6.05
CA LEU A 10 54.62 27.05 7.42
C LEU A 10 53.49 27.90 8.01
N PHE A 11 52.41 28.05 7.25
CA PHE A 11 51.06 27.76 7.78
C PHE A 11 50.40 26.73 6.86
N PRO A 12 50.72 25.43 7.03
CA PRO A 12 49.62 24.47 7.06
C PRO A 12 49.97 23.26 7.95
N LEU A 13 49.39 23.14 9.14
CA LEU A 13 49.27 21.88 9.89
C LEU A 13 48.49 22.16 11.19
N LEU A 14 47.20 22.45 11.06
CA LEU A 14 46.16 22.31 12.10
C LEU A 14 44.78 22.63 11.49
N LEU A 15 44.50 22.03 10.34
CA LEU A 15 43.13 21.67 9.99
C LEU A 15 43.09 20.16 10.16
N ALA A 16 42.76 19.71 11.37
CA ALA A 16 42.14 18.40 11.49
C ALA A 16 40.96 18.45 10.50
N ALA A 17 41.02 17.66 9.43
CA ALA A 17 39.90 17.52 8.52
C ALA A 17 38.72 17.09 9.40
N ALA A 18 37.76 17.99 9.62
CA ALA A 18 36.58 17.68 10.40
C ALA A 18 35.96 16.43 9.78
N GLU A 19 35.87 15.36 10.57
CA GLU A 19 35.37 14.08 10.10
C GLU A 19 33.95 14.28 9.57
N GLU A 20 33.68 13.77 8.36
CA GLU A 20 32.38 13.94 7.72
C GLU A 20 31.27 13.33 8.60
N LYS A 21 30.35 14.17 9.08
CA LYS A 21 29.19 13.73 9.85
C LYS A 21 28.33 12.75 9.04
N MET A 22 28.22 11.52 9.54
CA MET A 22 27.51 10.44 8.87
C MET A 22 25.99 10.54 9.09
N THR A 23 25.22 10.32 8.02
CA THR A 23 23.75 10.35 8.03
C THR A 23 23.24 9.09 7.32
N VAL A 24 22.70 8.15 8.08
CA VAL A 24 22.35 6.80 7.62
C VAL A 24 20.85 6.70 7.39
N ALA A 25 20.45 6.49 6.14
CA ALA A 25 19.09 6.12 5.76
C ALA A 25 19.03 4.60 5.54
N THR A 26 18.50 3.85 6.50
CA THR A 26 18.50 2.38 6.47
C THR A 26 17.34 1.83 5.65
N TYR A 27 17.66 1.10 4.60
CA TYR A 27 16.72 0.44 3.72
C TYR A 27 16.43 -0.99 4.18
N MET A 28 15.14 -1.28 4.37
CA MET A 28 14.60 -2.57 4.75
C MET A 28 14.28 -3.40 3.50
N GLY A 29 15.11 -4.40 3.22
CA GLY A 29 15.04 -5.30 2.08
C GLY A 29 13.86 -6.27 2.09
N TRP A 30 13.12 -6.35 3.19
CA TRP A 30 11.82 -7.04 3.26
C TRP A 30 10.59 -6.17 2.98
N TYR A 31 10.78 -4.85 2.85
CA TYR A 31 9.78 -3.92 2.34
C TYR A 31 10.30 -3.22 1.10
N VAL A 32 10.51 -4.02 0.07
CA VAL A 32 10.93 -3.50 -1.22
C VAL A 32 9.78 -2.63 -1.79
N PRO A 33 10.00 -1.34 -2.10
CA PRO A 33 8.93 -0.41 -2.44
C PRO A 33 8.23 -0.78 -3.73
N TYR A 34 8.89 -1.59 -4.57
CA TYR A 34 8.27 -2.20 -5.75
C TYR A 34 7.65 -3.58 -5.44
N HIS A 35 7.20 -3.87 -4.22
CA HIS A 35 6.76 -5.21 -3.89
C HIS A 35 5.65 -5.20 -2.83
N SER A 36 4.38 -5.27 -3.26
CA SER A 36 3.27 -5.53 -2.34
C SER A 36 3.11 -7.04 -2.12
N GLY A 37 3.36 -7.54 -0.92
CA GLY A 37 3.01 -8.92 -0.55
C GLY A 37 1.50 -9.10 -0.46
N ALA A 38 0.98 -10.25 -0.89
CA ALA A 38 -0.40 -10.68 -0.61
C ALA A 38 -0.57 -11.26 0.82
N GLY A 39 0.51 -11.25 1.62
CA GLY A 39 0.51 -11.78 2.99
C GLY A 39 -0.26 -10.89 3.98
N THR A 40 -0.38 -11.38 5.20
CA THR A 40 -1.07 -10.84 6.39
C THR A 40 -0.70 -9.40 6.81
N VAL A 41 0.13 -8.70 6.03
CA VAL A 41 0.67 -7.38 6.34
C VAL A 41 0.06 -6.32 5.42
N THR A 42 -0.59 -5.30 6.00
CA THR A 42 -1.17 -4.17 5.25
C THR A 42 -0.33 -2.92 5.53
N PRO A 43 0.51 -2.45 4.58
CA PRO A 43 1.34 -1.27 4.82
C PRO A 43 0.45 -0.06 5.08
N ARG A 44 0.86 0.80 6.02
CA ARG A 44 0.06 1.98 6.41
C ARG A 44 0.16 3.11 5.40
N ASP A 45 1.22 3.13 4.60
CA ASP A 45 1.43 4.04 3.47
C ASP A 45 2.21 3.30 2.36
N PHE A 46 2.63 3.98 1.31
CA PHE A 46 3.38 3.35 0.22
C PHE A 46 4.17 4.34 -0.63
N SER A 47 5.22 3.83 -1.28
CA SER A 47 6.14 4.63 -2.12
C SER A 47 5.42 5.27 -3.30
N VAL A 48 5.76 6.53 -3.54
CA VAL A 48 5.37 7.29 -4.75
C VAL A 48 6.59 7.83 -5.50
N LEU A 49 7.72 7.14 -5.36
CA LEU A 49 8.97 7.53 -6.02
C LEU A 49 8.85 7.33 -7.55
N PRO A 50 9.13 8.37 -8.37
CA PRO A 50 9.12 8.23 -9.81
C PRO A 50 10.33 7.43 -10.29
N LEU A 51 10.06 6.34 -11.00
CA LEU A 51 11.14 5.51 -11.55
C LEU A 51 11.42 5.86 -13.01
N ARG A 52 12.70 5.88 -13.37
CA ARG A 52 13.18 6.06 -14.74
C ARG A 52 13.84 4.77 -15.21
N MET A 53 13.22 4.10 -16.18
CA MET A 53 13.84 3.00 -16.92
C MET A 53 14.74 3.59 -18.02
N THR A 54 15.86 2.92 -18.28
CA THR A 54 16.88 3.26 -19.26
C THR A 54 16.97 2.27 -20.44
N GLY A 55 16.27 1.14 -20.38
CA GLY A 55 16.38 0.01 -21.31
C GLY A 55 17.70 -0.76 -21.22
N ARG A 56 18.47 -0.57 -20.13
CA ARG A 56 19.76 -1.22 -19.93
C ARG A 56 19.56 -2.62 -19.35
N THR A 57 20.37 -3.56 -19.81
CA THR A 57 20.47 -4.90 -19.22
C THR A 57 21.62 -4.93 -18.22
N TYR A 58 21.40 -5.61 -17.10
CA TYR A 58 22.41 -5.81 -16.07
C TYR A 58 22.56 -7.31 -15.83
N ASP A 59 23.79 -7.79 -15.65
CA ASP A 59 24.10 -9.21 -15.53
C ASP A 59 23.32 -9.89 -14.38
N GLY A 60 22.18 -10.49 -14.71
CA GLY A 60 21.28 -11.12 -13.75
C GLY A 60 20.56 -10.17 -12.78
N ILE A 61 20.63 -8.85 -12.98
CA ILE A 61 19.98 -7.86 -12.12
C ILE A 61 18.78 -7.25 -12.87
N PRO A 62 17.56 -7.29 -12.29
CA PRO A 62 16.42 -6.63 -12.90
C PRO A 62 16.64 -5.12 -13.02
N GLU A 63 16.44 -4.56 -14.22
CA GLU A 63 16.57 -3.11 -14.46
C GLU A 63 15.73 -2.31 -13.46
N LEU A 64 14.55 -2.81 -13.11
CA LEU A 64 13.68 -2.14 -12.17
C LEU A 64 14.30 -1.97 -10.79
N ALA A 65 15.03 -2.97 -10.29
CA ALA A 65 15.71 -2.89 -9.01
C ALA A 65 16.77 -1.78 -9.04
N VAL A 66 17.53 -1.69 -10.15
CA VAL A 66 18.50 -0.61 -10.38
C VAL A 66 17.80 0.75 -10.43
N ALA A 67 16.70 0.87 -11.17
CA ALA A 67 15.95 2.11 -11.31
C ALA A 67 15.35 2.60 -9.98
N ALA A 68 14.86 1.67 -9.14
CA ALA A 68 14.35 1.98 -7.81
C ALA A 68 15.44 2.52 -6.90
N HIS A 69 16.51 1.74 -6.69
CA HIS A 69 17.59 2.15 -5.79
C HIS A 69 18.34 3.38 -6.28
N ARG A 70 18.50 3.56 -7.61
CA ARG A 70 19.09 4.79 -8.16
C ARG A 70 18.28 6.02 -7.74
N ALA A 71 16.96 5.97 -7.93
CA ALA A 71 16.09 7.09 -7.58
C ALA A 71 16.10 7.38 -6.06
N GLU A 72 16.21 6.35 -5.22
CA GLU A 72 16.32 6.50 -3.76
C GLU A 72 17.64 7.15 -3.36
N LEU A 73 18.76 6.65 -3.89
CA LEU A 73 20.10 7.17 -3.61
C LEU A 73 20.28 8.61 -4.09
N GLU A 74 19.80 8.94 -5.30
CA GLU A 74 19.79 10.31 -5.83
C GLU A 74 19.01 11.25 -4.93
N LEU A 75 17.84 10.82 -4.47
CA LEU A 75 16.97 11.63 -3.63
C LEU A 75 17.55 11.84 -2.22
N LEU A 76 18.08 10.78 -1.61
CA LEU A 76 18.75 10.84 -0.31
C LEU A 76 19.93 11.82 -0.35
N GLN A 77 20.84 11.65 -1.32
CA GLN A 77 21.98 12.55 -1.51
C GLN A 77 21.55 14.00 -1.73
N LYS A 78 20.52 14.22 -2.55
CA LYS A 78 20.00 15.56 -2.83
C LYS A 78 19.55 16.29 -1.56
N HIS A 79 19.00 15.57 -0.58
CA HIS A 79 18.51 16.13 0.69
C HIS A 79 19.51 15.99 1.84
N GLY A 80 20.80 15.79 1.54
CA GLY A 80 21.87 15.85 2.55
C GLY A 80 22.17 14.53 3.27
N TRP A 81 21.58 13.41 2.83
CA TRP A 81 21.92 12.08 3.36
C TRP A 81 23.09 11.47 2.60
N ASN A 82 24.13 11.05 3.31
CA ASN A 82 25.39 10.57 2.71
C ASN A 82 25.64 9.07 2.89
N THR A 83 24.74 8.35 3.56
CA THR A 83 24.89 6.91 3.78
C THR A 83 23.55 6.18 3.68
N VAL A 84 23.52 5.05 2.98
CA VAL A 84 22.41 4.09 2.95
C VAL A 84 22.78 2.87 3.79
N GLY A 85 21.90 2.50 4.74
CA GLY A 85 21.99 1.22 5.45
C GLY A 85 21.28 0.14 4.63
N VAL A 86 21.83 -1.08 4.56
CA VAL A 86 21.28 -2.14 3.70
C VAL A 86 20.97 -3.37 4.51
N ASP A 87 19.68 -3.61 4.77
CA ASP A 87 19.19 -4.77 5.49
C ASP A 87 18.47 -5.73 4.55
N GLY A 88 19.15 -6.81 4.16
CA GLY A 88 18.56 -7.89 3.38
C GLY A 88 18.25 -9.14 4.20
N LEU A 89 18.20 -9.06 5.54
CA LEU A 89 18.31 -10.21 6.47
C LEU A 89 19.62 -10.97 6.32
N PHE A 90 20.38 -11.09 7.40
CA PHE A 90 21.61 -11.89 7.42
C PHE A 90 21.34 -13.39 7.63
N TYR A 91 20.23 -13.89 7.07
CA TYR A 91 19.80 -15.28 7.09
C TYR A 91 18.62 -15.52 6.13
N ASN A 92 18.34 -16.80 5.84
CA ASN A 92 17.17 -17.18 5.04
C ASN A 92 15.93 -17.32 5.95
N HIS A 93 14.97 -16.41 5.80
CA HIS A 93 13.73 -16.45 6.58
C HIS A 93 12.93 -17.75 6.39
N ALA A 94 13.00 -18.38 5.21
CA ALA A 94 12.28 -19.64 4.97
C ALA A 94 12.78 -20.79 5.87
N ALA A 95 14.04 -20.74 6.31
CA ALA A 95 14.62 -21.74 7.20
C ALA A 95 13.98 -21.78 8.59
N LEU A 96 13.37 -20.66 9.03
CA LEU A 96 12.66 -20.59 10.31
C LEU A 96 11.44 -21.53 10.36
N GLY A 97 10.72 -21.65 9.23
CA GLY A 97 9.55 -22.54 9.10
C GLY A 97 9.89 -23.91 8.52
N ASN A 98 10.98 -24.02 7.76
CA ASN A 98 11.45 -25.26 7.17
C ASN A 98 12.98 -25.37 7.32
N PRO A 99 13.49 -26.00 8.39
CA PRO A 99 14.93 -26.11 8.64
C PRO A 99 15.73 -26.74 7.47
N ALA A 100 15.11 -27.60 6.66
CA ALA A 100 15.76 -28.22 5.49
C ALA A 100 16.12 -27.21 4.39
N ALA A 101 15.49 -26.03 4.38
CA ALA A 101 15.82 -24.97 3.43
C ALA A 101 17.20 -24.34 3.68
N GLY A 102 17.74 -24.49 4.90
CA GLY A 102 19.05 -23.97 5.32
C GLY A 102 19.11 -22.44 5.39
N HIS A 103 19.90 -21.92 6.34
CA HIS A 103 20.21 -20.49 6.37
C HIS A 103 21.29 -20.13 5.34
N ARG A 104 21.16 -18.95 4.76
CA ARG A 104 22.09 -18.32 3.79
C ARG A 104 21.85 -16.81 3.77
N ILE A 105 22.79 -16.03 3.22
CA ILE A 105 22.71 -14.56 3.14
C ILE A 105 22.49 -14.03 1.72
N ASP A 106 21.96 -14.87 0.83
CA ASP A 106 21.75 -14.57 -0.59
C ASP A 106 21.00 -13.25 -0.82
N ARG A 107 19.97 -12.99 0.00
CA ARG A 107 19.20 -11.74 -0.06
C ARG A 107 20.00 -10.50 0.34
N GLN A 108 20.81 -10.59 1.39
CA GLN A 108 21.72 -9.51 1.79
C GLN A 108 22.69 -9.16 0.67
N LEU A 109 23.38 -10.17 0.12
CA LEU A 109 24.34 -9.98 -0.97
C LEU A 109 23.66 -9.43 -2.23
N GLN A 110 22.50 -9.97 -2.59
CA GLN A 110 21.73 -9.52 -3.76
C GLN A 110 21.36 -8.04 -3.65
N LEU A 111 20.84 -7.60 -2.50
CA LEU A 111 20.47 -6.20 -2.30
C LEU A 111 21.68 -5.27 -2.39
N MET A 112 22.82 -5.67 -1.82
CA MET A 112 24.07 -4.92 -1.92
C MET A 112 24.60 -4.83 -3.36
N ARG A 113 24.47 -5.90 -4.17
CA ARG A 113 24.77 -5.85 -5.61
C ARG A 113 23.87 -4.84 -6.32
N TYR A 114 22.57 -4.88 -6.06
CA TYR A 114 21.61 -3.98 -6.69
C TYR A 114 21.93 -2.52 -6.39
N MET A 115 22.21 -2.19 -5.12
CA MET A 115 22.59 -0.83 -4.74
C MET A 115 23.95 -0.41 -5.31
N THR A 116 24.93 -1.33 -5.40
CA THR A 116 26.23 -1.04 -6.01
C THR A 116 26.09 -0.67 -7.49
N VAL A 117 25.29 -1.44 -8.24
CA VAL A 117 25.02 -1.13 -9.65
C VAL A 117 24.22 0.17 -9.77
N ALA A 118 23.20 0.37 -8.93
CA ALA A 118 22.45 1.63 -8.91
C ALA A 118 23.33 2.85 -8.62
N ALA A 119 24.26 2.74 -7.68
CA ALA A 119 25.21 3.80 -7.35
C ALA A 119 26.16 4.12 -8.51
N SER A 120 26.57 3.11 -9.29
CA SER A 120 27.44 3.31 -10.46
C SER A 120 26.78 4.09 -11.61
N GLU A 121 25.44 4.14 -11.61
CA GLU A 121 24.63 4.86 -12.59
C GLU A 121 24.40 6.33 -12.21
N ILE A 122 24.81 6.76 -11.01
CA ILE A 122 24.61 8.12 -10.50
C ILE A 122 25.86 8.96 -10.80
N PRO A 123 25.75 10.03 -11.61
CA PRO A 123 26.85 10.97 -11.78
C PRO A 123 27.24 11.59 -10.43
N GLU A 124 28.53 11.57 -10.10
CA GLU A 124 29.04 12.06 -8.80
C GLU A 124 28.32 11.43 -7.59
N CYS A 125 28.25 10.11 -7.54
CA CYS A 125 27.71 9.39 -6.38
C CYS A 125 28.60 9.62 -5.13
N ARG A 126 28.11 10.40 -4.17
CA ARG A 126 28.76 10.71 -2.87
C ARG A 126 28.16 9.90 -1.72
N ILE A 127 26.92 9.43 -1.85
CA ILE A 127 26.33 8.50 -0.91
C ILE A 127 27.12 7.18 -0.86
N ARG A 128 27.21 6.58 0.33
CA ARG A 128 27.92 5.33 0.61
C ARG A 128 27.01 4.30 1.25
N MET A 129 27.40 3.04 1.23
CA MET A 129 26.64 1.91 1.76
C MET A 129 27.23 1.39 3.07
N ILE A 130 26.37 1.03 4.02
CA ILE A 130 26.69 0.22 5.21
C ILE A 130 25.77 -1.00 5.21
N PRO A 131 26.28 -2.24 5.33
CA PRO A 131 25.42 -3.39 5.64
C PRO A 131 24.82 -3.25 7.03
N PHE A 132 23.51 -3.47 7.14
CA PHE A 132 22.79 -3.55 8.40
C PHE A 132 22.34 -4.99 8.63
N LEU A 133 22.89 -5.64 9.66
CA LEU A 133 22.77 -7.09 9.82
C LEU A 133 21.76 -7.46 10.90
N GLU A 134 20.64 -8.06 10.48
CA GLU A 134 19.71 -8.78 11.36
C GLU A 134 19.99 -10.29 11.33
N PHE A 135 20.27 -10.89 12.49
CA PHE A 135 20.64 -12.31 12.59
C PHE A 135 19.99 -13.09 13.77
N ILE A 136 19.23 -12.41 14.63
CA ILE A 136 18.79 -12.98 15.91
C ILE A 136 17.91 -14.24 15.77
N ALA A 137 17.02 -14.26 14.77
CA ALA A 137 16.13 -15.40 14.56
C ALA A 137 16.92 -16.68 14.18
N ALA A 138 17.93 -16.53 13.31
CA ALA A 138 18.79 -17.63 12.92
C ALA A 138 19.71 -18.09 14.08
N TYR A 139 20.26 -17.15 14.86
CA TYR A 139 21.02 -17.48 16.06
C TYR A 139 20.23 -18.36 17.03
N ARG A 140 18.98 -17.98 17.32
CA ARG A 140 18.08 -18.76 18.20
C ARG A 140 17.79 -20.17 17.67
N GLN A 141 17.80 -20.36 16.34
CA GLN A 141 17.55 -21.66 15.71
C GLN A 141 18.81 -22.54 15.63
N MET A 142 19.98 -21.96 15.32
CA MET A 142 21.23 -22.69 15.10
C MET A 142 21.93 -23.10 16.40
N GLY A 143 21.75 -22.32 17.46
CA GLY A 143 22.60 -22.40 18.66
C GLY A 143 23.96 -21.73 18.46
N HIS A 144 24.67 -21.51 19.55
CA HIS A 144 25.83 -20.61 19.62
C HIS A 144 26.96 -20.96 18.63
N GLU A 145 27.55 -22.16 18.75
CA GLU A 145 28.75 -22.56 17.98
C GLU A 145 28.52 -22.48 16.46
N LYS A 146 27.41 -23.07 15.98
CA LYS A 146 27.03 -23.04 14.56
C LYS A 146 26.74 -21.62 14.08
N ALA A 147 26.12 -20.80 14.92
CA ALA A 147 25.81 -19.42 14.57
C ALA A 147 27.07 -18.56 14.45
N VAL A 148 28.08 -18.74 15.32
CA VAL A 148 29.35 -18.01 15.20
C VAL A 148 30.08 -18.38 13.91
N ALA A 149 30.20 -19.69 13.62
CA ALA A 149 30.81 -20.15 12.38
C ALA A 149 30.08 -19.58 11.15
N PHE A 150 28.75 -19.73 11.11
CA PHE A 150 27.93 -19.18 10.04
C PHE A 150 28.12 -17.67 9.88
N PHE A 151 28.07 -16.91 10.99
CA PHE A 151 28.19 -15.46 10.93
C PHE A 151 29.55 -15.04 10.37
N CYS A 152 30.64 -15.58 10.89
CA CYS A 152 32.00 -15.25 10.46
C CYS A 152 32.28 -15.64 9.01
N ASP A 153 31.88 -16.83 8.58
CA ASP A 153 32.11 -17.31 7.22
C ASP A 153 31.35 -16.43 6.20
N ASN A 154 30.17 -15.96 6.57
CA ASN A 154 29.37 -15.07 5.73
C ASN A 154 29.84 -13.60 5.77
N ILE A 155 30.45 -13.14 6.87
CA ILE A 155 31.19 -11.86 6.88
C ILE A 155 32.37 -11.94 5.92
N ASP A 156 33.17 -13.01 5.98
CA ASP A 156 34.31 -13.21 5.07
C ASP A 156 33.87 -13.24 3.60
N LEU A 157 32.79 -13.95 3.28
CA LEU A 157 32.19 -13.94 1.94
C LEU A 157 31.79 -12.53 1.49
N MET A 158 31.08 -11.78 2.33
CA MET A 158 30.65 -10.41 2.03
C MET A 158 31.85 -9.46 1.85
N MET A 159 32.89 -9.61 2.69
CA MET A 159 34.10 -8.81 2.60
C MET A 159 34.93 -9.13 1.35
N LYS A 160 35.00 -10.40 0.93
CA LYS A 160 35.64 -10.78 -0.34
C LYS A 160 34.96 -10.15 -1.54
N GLU A 161 33.64 -10.05 -1.52
CA GLU A 161 32.88 -9.50 -2.63
C GLU A 161 32.90 -7.96 -2.66
N PHE A 162 32.72 -7.31 -1.51
CA PHE A 162 32.45 -5.88 -1.45
C PHE A 162 33.45 -5.09 -0.62
N GLY A 163 34.31 -5.76 0.15
CA GLY A 163 35.19 -5.14 1.14
C GLY A 163 36.22 -4.18 0.56
N ASN A 164 36.42 -4.13 -0.76
CA ASN A 164 37.25 -3.16 -1.47
C ASN A 164 36.44 -2.10 -2.26
N SER A 165 35.11 -2.17 -2.20
CA SER A 165 34.23 -1.25 -2.94
C SER A 165 34.38 0.19 -2.43
N PRO A 166 34.56 1.19 -3.32
CA PRO A 166 34.56 2.60 -2.93
C PRO A 166 33.18 3.10 -2.49
N PHE A 167 32.12 2.33 -2.81
CA PHE A 167 30.76 2.63 -2.34
C PHE A 167 30.57 2.24 -0.86
N TRP A 168 31.40 1.34 -0.31
CA TRP A 168 31.31 0.96 1.11
C TRP A 168 31.79 2.09 2.03
N ARG A 169 31.00 2.42 3.05
CA ARG A 169 31.32 3.48 4.01
C ARG A 169 32.49 3.10 4.92
N ARG A 170 33.45 4.01 5.10
CA ARG A 170 34.60 3.81 5.97
C ARG A 170 34.70 4.90 7.03
N ILE A 171 35.20 4.51 8.21
CA ILE A 171 35.60 5.40 9.31
C ILE A 171 37.05 5.06 9.64
N GLY A 172 37.96 6.03 9.57
CA GLY A 172 39.40 5.77 9.75
C GLY A 172 39.97 4.69 8.81
N GLY A 173 39.43 4.55 7.60
CA GLY A 173 39.81 3.50 6.63
C GLY A 173 39.15 2.13 6.86
N ARG A 174 38.54 1.90 8.02
CA ARG A 174 37.87 0.63 8.37
C ARG A 174 36.47 0.58 7.74
N PRO A 175 36.07 -0.52 7.06
CA PRO A 175 34.71 -0.69 6.57
C PRO A 175 33.74 -0.76 7.74
N VAL A 176 32.63 -0.04 7.63
CA VAL A 176 31.63 0.05 8.70
C VAL A 176 30.56 -1.03 8.52
N ILE A 177 30.16 -1.68 9.62
CA ILE A 177 28.99 -2.58 9.68
C ILE A 177 28.08 -2.15 10.84
N LEU A 178 26.78 -2.11 10.56
CA LEU A 178 25.72 -1.84 11.53
C LEU A 178 25.06 -3.16 11.96
N LEU A 179 24.85 -3.37 13.25
CA LEU A 179 24.25 -4.60 13.79
C LEU A 179 22.90 -4.31 14.42
N TYR A 180 21.93 -5.22 14.26
CA TYR A 180 20.62 -5.13 14.91
C TYR A 180 20.52 -6.08 16.11
N SER A 181 19.89 -5.62 17.20
CA SER A 181 19.57 -6.43 18.39
C SER A 181 20.81 -7.08 19.02
N THR A 182 21.95 -6.39 19.05
CA THR A 182 23.23 -6.93 19.55
C THR A 182 23.12 -7.50 20.97
N HIS A 183 22.30 -6.86 21.81
CA HIS A 183 22.02 -7.24 23.19
C HIS A 183 21.28 -8.56 23.40
N GLU A 184 20.68 -9.14 22.36
CA GLU A 184 19.96 -10.41 22.41
C GLU A 184 20.92 -11.62 22.30
N PHE A 185 22.21 -11.36 22.09
CA PHE A 185 23.26 -12.36 22.01
C PHE A 185 24.16 -12.26 23.25
N PRO A 186 24.73 -13.38 23.75
CA PRO A 186 25.79 -13.35 24.75
C PRO A 186 26.98 -12.54 24.26
N VAL A 187 27.68 -11.83 25.15
CA VAL A 187 28.84 -11.00 24.77
C VAL A 187 29.97 -11.86 24.17
N GLU A 188 30.05 -13.12 24.58
CA GLU A 188 31.00 -14.12 24.10
C GLU A 188 30.85 -14.37 22.60
N PHE A 189 29.61 -14.36 22.08
CA PHE A 189 29.34 -14.50 20.65
C PHE A 189 30.05 -13.40 19.86
N TRP A 190 29.90 -12.15 20.31
CA TRP A 190 30.50 -11.00 19.66
C TRP A 190 32.01 -10.95 19.81
N ARG A 191 32.53 -11.35 20.99
CA ARG A 191 33.97 -11.44 21.23
C ARG A 191 34.62 -12.43 20.26
N GLU A 192 34.02 -13.60 20.09
CA GLU A 192 34.52 -14.61 19.13
C GLU A 192 34.36 -14.13 17.68
N ALA A 193 33.20 -13.56 17.32
CA ALA A 193 32.95 -13.08 15.97
C ALA A 193 33.93 -11.98 15.54
N ILE A 194 34.20 -11.01 16.41
CA ILE A 194 35.15 -9.92 16.14
C ILE A 194 36.58 -10.48 16.05
N ALA A 195 36.99 -11.37 16.96
CA ALA A 195 38.32 -11.97 16.92
C ALA A 195 38.55 -12.80 15.65
N ARG A 196 37.56 -13.61 15.24
CA ARG A 196 37.65 -14.45 14.03
C ARG A 196 37.65 -13.63 12.74
N THR A 197 36.82 -12.59 12.66
CA THR A 197 36.80 -11.69 11.49
C THR A 197 38.12 -10.91 11.37
N GLN A 198 38.69 -10.45 12.49
CA GLN A 198 40.01 -9.84 12.51
C GLN A 198 41.13 -10.83 12.10
N ALA A 199 41.08 -12.06 12.59
CA ALA A 199 42.04 -13.12 12.22
C ALA A 199 41.95 -13.49 10.72
N ALA A 200 40.79 -13.33 10.10
CA ALA A 200 40.59 -13.48 8.66
C ALA A 200 41.08 -12.27 7.83
N GLY A 201 41.65 -11.24 8.49
CA GLY A 201 42.21 -10.05 7.84
C GLY A 201 41.23 -8.89 7.67
N HIS A 202 40.04 -8.97 8.28
CA HIS A 202 39.01 -7.94 8.16
C HIS A 202 39.00 -7.02 9.39
N ASP A 203 39.61 -5.84 9.28
CA ASP A 203 39.54 -4.80 10.33
C ASP A 203 38.28 -3.93 10.17
N ILE A 204 37.16 -4.38 10.74
CA ILE A 204 35.83 -3.79 10.58
C ILE A 204 35.52 -2.81 11.73
N PHE A 205 34.92 -1.66 11.42
CA PHE A 205 34.36 -0.73 12.40
C PHE A 205 32.92 -1.15 12.76
N TRP A 206 32.72 -1.66 13.97
CA TRP A 206 31.46 -2.26 14.38
C TRP A 206 30.57 -1.27 15.15
N ILE A 207 29.37 -1.03 14.63
CA ILE A 207 28.33 -0.24 15.28
C ILE A 207 27.27 -1.17 15.85
N MET A 208 27.13 -1.22 17.18
CA MET A 208 26.10 -2.01 17.84
C MET A 208 24.78 -1.26 18.00
N GLU A 209 23.67 -1.98 17.88
CA GLU A 209 22.36 -1.52 18.33
C GLU A 209 22.15 -1.94 19.79
N LEU A 210 21.91 -0.95 20.65
CA LEU A 210 21.46 -1.14 22.03
C LEU A 210 19.94 -1.01 22.05
N GLY A 211 19.28 -2.14 21.86
CA GLY A 211 17.82 -2.23 21.87
C GLY A 211 17.22 -2.53 23.22
N GLY A 212 15.91 -2.75 23.20
CA GLY A 212 15.09 -3.03 24.38
C GLY A 212 14.01 -1.99 24.61
N LEU A 213 13.02 -2.36 25.42
CA LEU A 213 11.85 -1.52 25.73
C LEU A 213 12.25 -0.20 26.41
N ARG A 214 13.15 -0.26 27.39
CA ARG A 214 13.53 0.93 28.18
C ARG A 214 14.30 1.96 27.34
N PRO A 215 15.33 1.59 26.55
CA PRO A 215 15.97 2.52 25.62
C PRO A 215 14.99 3.09 24.60
N ALA A 216 14.12 2.25 24.04
CA ALA A 216 13.13 2.69 23.06
C ALA A 216 12.10 3.68 23.64
N LEU A 217 11.69 3.59 24.91
CA LEU A 217 10.71 4.54 25.47
C LEU A 217 11.32 5.80 26.07
N THR A 218 12.50 5.68 26.68
CA THR A 218 13.03 6.72 27.58
C THR A 218 14.47 7.10 27.28
N GLY A 219 15.14 6.37 26.38
CA GLY A 219 16.58 6.51 26.15
C GLY A 219 17.44 6.01 27.33
N ASP A 220 16.82 5.49 28.39
CA ASP A 220 17.53 4.90 29.52
C ASP A 220 18.00 3.49 29.20
N PHE A 221 19.13 3.10 29.79
CA PHE A 221 19.70 1.77 29.70
C PHE A 221 20.42 1.41 31.01
N ASP A 222 20.65 0.12 31.22
CA ASP A 222 21.42 -0.38 32.37
C ASP A 222 22.90 -0.46 31.98
N LEU A 223 23.70 0.50 32.44
CA LEU A 223 25.10 0.58 32.07
C LEU A 223 25.88 -0.68 32.45
N GLU A 224 25.65 -1.26 33.63
CA GLU A 224 26.42 -2.44 34.07
C GLU A 224 26.07 -3.67 33.24
N LYS A 225 24.80 -3.82 32.87
CA LYS A 225 24.38 -4.87 31.93
C LYS A 225 25.07 -4.74 30.57
N TYR A 226 25.21 -3.51 30.06
CA TYR A 226 25.72 -3.26 28.71
C TYR A 226 27.23 -3.01 28.62
N ARG A 227 27.91 -2.74 29.75
CA ARG A 227 29.35 -2.45 29.83
C ARG A 227 30.20 -3.44 29.04
N PRO A 228 30.02 -4.78 29.13
CA PRO A 228 30.84 -5.72 28.38
C PRO A 228 30.74 -5.57 26.85
N TYR A 229 29.59 -5.13 26.34
CA TYR A 229 29.38 -4.85 24.92
C TYR A 229 30.00 -3.51 24.53
N LEU A 230 29.78 -2.47 25.35
CA LEU A 230 30.26 -1.11 25.09
C LEU A 230 31.80 -0.99 25.11
N GLU A 231 32.50 -1.89 25.82
CA GLU A 231 33.95 -2.03 25.77
C GLU A 231 34.45 -2.67 24.47
N LEU A 232 33.64 -3.54 23.87
CA LEU A 232 33.99 -4.34 22.71
C LEU A 232 33.76 -3.58 21.39
N PHE A 233 32.60 -2.95 21.25
CA PHE A 233 32.16 -2.27 20.02
C PHE A 233 32.80 -0.90 19.82
N ASP A 234 32.97 -0.48 18.56
CA ASP A 234 33.54 0.83 18.22
C ASP A 234 32.54 1.98 18.39
N SER A 235 31.24 1.67 18.34
CA SER A 235 30.17 2.65 18.30
C SER A 235 28.84 2.03 18.74
N VAL A 236 27.92 2.88 19.22
CA VAL A 236 26.60 2.47 19.68
C VAL A 236 25.52 3.44 19.24
N PHE A 237 24.34 2.91 18.92
CA PHE A 237 23.11 3.68 18.75
C PHE A 237 21.92 2.88 19.27
N ASN A 238 20.76 3.51 19.37
CA ASN A 238 19.48 2.85 19.65
C ASN A 238 18.60 2.90 18.40
N PHE A 239 18.10 1.77 17.91
CA PHE A 239 17.23 1.75 16.72
C PHE A 239 15.86 2.38 17.01
N GLY A 240 15.31 2.18 18.21
CA GLY A 240 14.36 3.11 18.84
C GLY A 240 13.03 3.43 18.14
N CYS A 241 12.71 2.82 17.00
CA CYS A 241 11.66 3.31 16.11
C CYS A 241 10.23 3.25 16.69
N SER A 242 10.01 2.55 17.82
CA SER A 242 8.72 2.49 18.54
C SER A 242 8.66 3.41 19.77
N GLY A 243 9.53 4.42 19.79
CA GLY A 243 9.80 5.22 20.98
C GLY A 243 9.00 6.50 21.15
N LEU A 244 8.89 6.94 22.41
CA LEU A 244 8.43 8.29 22.76
C LEU A 244 9.55 9.30 22.45
N GLU A 245 9.21 10.60 22.37
CA GLU A 245 10.22 11.66 22.15
C GLU A 245 11.41 11.58 23.12
N GLU A 246 11.16 11.15 24.35
CA GLU A 246 12.18 11.01 25.40
C GLU A 246 13.33 10.07 25.00
N ALA A 247 13.08 9.10 24.11
CA ALA A 247 14.13 8.22 23.60
C ALA A 247 15.20 8.93 22.78
N ALA A 248 14.90 10.11 22.23
CA ALA A 248 15.88 10.95 21.54
C ALA A 248 16.99 11.47 22.47
N THR A 249 16.83 11.35 23.80
CA THR A 249 17.87 11.70 24.79
C THR A 249 18.95 10.63 24.96
N PHE A 250 18.77 9.43 24.37
CA PHE A 250 19.72 8.31 24.46
C PHE A 250 21.17 8.72 24.18
N PRO A 251 21.50 9.47 23.10
CA PRO A 251 22.90 9.76 22.78
C PRO A 251 23.59 10.56 23.90
N GLY A 252 22.92 11.57 24.46
CA GLY A 252 23.48 12.39 25.54
C GLY A 252 23.58 11.62 26.87
N LYS A 253 22.66 10.67 27.13
CA LYS A 253 22.77 9.75 28.27
C LYS A 253 23.94 8.78 28.09
N MET A 254 24.12 8.22 26.89
CA MET A 254 25.21 7.31 26.56
C MET A 254 26.59 7.98 26.66
N GLN A 255 26.74 9.18 26.09
CA GLN A 255 28.00 9.95 26.18
C GLN A 255 28.38 10.27 27.64
N ARG A 256 27.41 10.58 28.51
CA ARG A 256 27.68 10.89 29.93
C ARG A 256 27.93 9.65 30.77
N LEU A 257 27.04 8.67 30.71
CA LEU A 257 27.10 7.48 31.57
C LEU A 257 28.15 6.48 31.09
N GLY A 258 28.33 6.35 29.77
CA GLY A 258 29.32 5.47 29.16
C GLY A 258 30.70 6.10 28.98
N ALA A 259 30.95 7.28 29.54
CA ALA A 259 32.22 7.99 29.36
C ALA A 259 33.43 7.08 29.68
N GLY A 260 34.41 7.03 28.76
CA GLY A 260 35.58 6.16 28.85
C GLY A 260 35.40 4.77 28.23
N LEU A 261 34.19 4.36 27.89
CA LEU A 261 33.94 3.13 27.13
C LEU A 261 34.16 3.37 25.63
N LYS A 262 34.64 2.34 24.94
CA LYS A 262 34.99 2.40 23.51
C LYS A 262 33.83 2.90 22.64
N ALA A 263 32.66 2.27 22.75
CA ALA A 263 31.48 2.60 21.95
C ALA A 263 30.92 4.01 22.24
N ALA A 264 31.10 4.52 23.47
CA ALA A 264 30.62 5.85 23.86
C ALA A 264 31.43 7.00 23.23
N GLY A 265 32.59 6.71 22.63
CA GLY A 265 33.38 7.67 21.86
C GLY A 265 32.74 8.07 20.53
N TYR A 266 31.84 7.24 19.99
CA TYR A 266 31.16 7.48 18.71
C TYR A 266 29.69 7.05 18.80
N VAL A 267 28.83 7.94 19.29
CA VAL A 267 27.41 7.61 19.57
C VAL A 267 26.49 8.13 18.46
N GLY A 268 25.59 7.26 17.99
CA GLY A 268 24.56 7.61 17.01
C GLY A 268 23.22 7.96 17.64
N ALA A 269 22.42 8.71 16.89
CA ALA A 269 21.02 9.00 17.22
C ALA A 269 20.09 8.48 16.13
N THR A 270 18.98 7.88 16.53
CA THR A 270 17.91 7.54 15.58
C THR A 270 16.85 8.65 15.54
N LEU A 271 16.26 8.84 14.36
CA LEU A 271 15.19 9.77 14.07
C LEU A 271 13.99 8.98 13.56
N TRP A 272 12.79 9.41 13.93
CA TRP A 272 11.54 8.79 13.46
C TRP A 272 10.37 9.78 13.57
N PRO A 273 9.32 9.60 12.76
CA PRO A 273 8.16 10.48 12.74
C PRO A 273 7.00 9.98 13.63
N GLY A 274 7.24 8.96 14.46
CA GLY A 274 6.21 8.19 15.17
C GLY A 274 6.19 6.72 14.72
N TYR A 275 5.26 5.92 15.26
CA TYR A 275 5.24 4.47 15.01
C TYR A 275 3.82 3.88 14.96
N LEU A 276 3.42 3.39 13.79
CA LEU A 276 2.16 2.67 13.62
C LEU A 276 2.37 1.43 12.78
N SER A 277 2.33 0.28 13.42
CA SER A 277 2.37 -1.01 12.74
C SER A 277 0.99 -1.64 12.63
N ASP A 278 0.87 -2.67 11.83
CA ASP A 278 -0.32 -3.50 11.71
C ASP A 278 -0.35 -4.69 12.67
N ARG A 279 0.69 -4.85 13.50
CA ARG A 279 0.80 -5.95 14.46
C ARG A 279 -0.03 -5.61 15.71
N PRO A 280 -0.95 -6.48 16.14
CA PRO A 280 -1.89 -6.18 17.23
C PRO A 280 -1.23 -6.11 18.62
N TYR A 281 -0.02 -6.64 18.77
CA TYR A 281 0.77 -6.62 20.00
C TYR A 281 1.90 -5.57 20.01
N ASN A 282 2.04 -4.81 18.92
CA ASN A 282 3.05 -3.76 18.83
C ASN A 282 2.56 -2.46 19.45
N ARG A 283 3.51 -1.64 19.89
CA ARG A 283 3.31 -0.36 20.58
C ARG A 283 2.98 0.73 19.57
N ASN A 284 1.78 0.67 19.03
CA ASN A 284 1.29 1.65 18.07
C ASN A 284 1.10 2.99 18.79
N PHE A 285 2.04 3.91 18.55
CA PHE A 285 1.97 5.30 19.00
C PHE A 285 1.92 6.20 17.78
N ILE A 286 0.73 6.73 17.51
CA ILE A 286 0.54 7.79 16.54
C ILE A 286 0.53 9.07 17.35
N ASP A 287 1.56 9.89 17.15
CA ASP A 287 1.52 11.23 17.69
C ASP A 287 0.36 12.01 17.03
N HIS A 288 -0.40 12.74 17.84
CA HIS A 288 -1.59 13.45 17.39
C HIS A 288 -1.27 14.85 16.80
N ASP A 289 0.01 15.24 16.77
CA ASP A 289 0.44 16.61 16.47
C ASP A 289 1.19 16.75 15.14
N GLY A 290 0.76 16.01 14.10
CA GLY A 290 1.21 16.26 12.73
C GLY A 290 2.72 16.08 12.56
N THR A 291 3.46 17.17 12.33
CA THR A 291 4.93 17.14 12.20
C THR A 291 5.68 17.46 13.51
N ALA A 292 4.99 17.87 14.57
CA ALA A 292 5.60 18.36 15.81
C ALA A 292 6.50 17.31 16.45
N PHE A 293 6.03 16.07 16.60
CA PHE A 293 6.82 14.95 17.15
C PHE A 293 8.15 14.80 16.44
N LEU A 294 8.12 14.77 15.11
CA LEU A 294 9.34 14.66 14.30
C LEU A 294 10.31 15.82 14.62
N ARG A 295 9.82 17.05 14.63
CA ARG A 295 10.63 18.25 14.92
C ARG A 295 11.19 18.21 16.36
N ASN A 296 10.44 17.71 17.32
CA ASN A 296 10.86 17.57 18.72
C ASN A 296 11.98 16.52 18.86
N VAL A 297 11.84 15.36 18.21
CA VAL A 297 12.89 14.32 18.14
C VAL A 297 14.18 14.90 17.56
N TRP A 298 14.08 15.68 16.48
CA TRP A 298 15.23 16.39 15.91
C TRP A 298 15.87 17.39 16.88
N ASN A 299 15.08 18.24 17.53
CA ASN A 299 15.57 19.24 18.47
C ASN A 299 16.32 18.60 19.65
N ARG A 300 15.74 17.57 20.27
CA ARG A 300 16.37 16.81 21.37
C ARG A 300 17.65 16.09 20.91
N THR A 301 17.62 15.50 19.71
CA THR A 301 18.79 14.84 19.12
C THR A 301 19.94 15.83 18.89
N ARG A 302 19.64 17.04 18.40
CA ARG A 302 20.64 18.08 18.16
C ARG A 302 21.36 18.50 19.44
N GLU A 303 20.66 18.61 20.56
CA GLU A 303 21.26 18.96 21.85
C GLU A 303 22.34 17.97 22.29
N ALA A 304 22.18 16.69 21.95
CA ALA A 304 23.14 15.64 22.28
C ALA A 304 24.37 15.58 21.36
N SER A 305 24.43 16.38 20.29
CA SER A 305 25.56 16.44 19.35
C SER A 305 26.11 15.06 18.93
N PRO A 306 25.27 14.15 18.41
CA PRO A 306 25.69 12.79 18.08
C PRO A 306 26.78 12.75 17.00
N ALA A 307 27.53 11.66 16.96
CA ALA A 307 28.55 11.42 15.94
C ALA A 307 27.91 11.16 14.56
N PHE A 308 26.77 10.48 14.54
CA PHE A 308 26.00 10.20 13.33
C PHE A 308 24.50 10.17 13.59
N LEU A 309 23.72 10.29 12.51
CA LEU A 309 22.26 10.16 12.53
C LEU A 309 21.84 8.88 11.80
N HIS A 310 20.74 8.28 12.23
CA HIS A 310 20.13 7.10 11.65
C HIS A 310 18.62 7.31 11.47
N TRP A 311 18.05 6.87 10.35
CA TRP A 311 16.61 6.81 10.12
C TRP A 311 16.30 5.68 9.14
N VAL A 312 15.22 4.93 9.35
CA VAL A 312 14.69 3.96 8.38
C VAL A 312 14.10 4.64 7.13
N ALA A 313 14.56 4.24 5.95
CA ALA A 313 14.25 4.84 4.66
C ALA A 313 12.85 4.47 4.14
N ASN A 314 12.47 3.20 4.15
CA ASN A 314 11.34 2.64 3.38
C ASN A 314 10.42 1.72 4.21
N ASP A 315 10.38 1.84 5.53
CA ASP A 315 9.47 1.05 6.37
C ASP A 315 8.05 1.67 6.43
N TYR A 316 7.27 1.32 5.40
CA TYR A 316 5.87 1.69 5.28
C TYR A 316 4.92 0.86 6.15
N LYS A 317 5.39 -0.29 6.67
CA LYS A 317 4.57 -1.13 7.56
C LYS A 317 4.44 -0.49 8.92
N GLU A 318 5.54 0.04 9.43
CA GLU A 318 5.62 0.61 10.78
C GLU A 318 5.46 2.14 10.76
N ALA A 319 5.21 2.70 9.57
CA ALA A 319 4.98 4.12 9.29
C ALA A 319 6.19 5.04 9.60
N THR A 320 7.38 4.47 9.72
CA THR A 320 8.64 5.15 10.09
C THR A 320 9.43 5.66 8.89
N THR A 321 9.03 5.31 7.66
CA THR A 321 9.63 5.74 6.37
C THR A 321 10.14 7.19 6.34
N LEU A 322 11.35 7.41 5.82
CA LEU A 322 11.86 8.74 5.43
C LEU A 322 11.54 9.10 3.97
N LEU A 323 11.60 8.12 3.06
CA LEU A 323 11.42 8.30 1.62
C LEU A 323 9.98 8.71 1.24
N PRO A 324 9.76 9.22 0.02
CA PRO A 324 8.45 9.73 -0.34
C PRO A 324 7.33 8.69 -0.33
N SER A 325 6.25 9.02 0.37
CA SER A 325 5.03 8.20 0.41
C SER A 325 3.82 8.93 -0.19
N PHE A 326 2.73 8.18 -0.41
CA PHE A 326 1.45 8.74 -0.82
C PHE A 326 0.91 9.76 0.20
N GLY A 327 1.16 9.56 1.51
CA GLY A 327 0.75 10.47 2.57
C GLY A 327 1.66 11.69 2.77
N THR A 328 2.94 11.60 2.44
CA THR A 328 3.93 12.64 2.82
C THR A 328 4.57 13.35 1.64
N LEU A 329 4.51 12.78 0.43
CA LEU A 329 5.39 13.18 -0.68
C LEU A 329 6.82 13.37 -0.14
N THR A 330 7.47 14.50 -0.42
CA THR A 330 8.84 14.80 0.03
C THR A 330 8.93 15.47 1.42
N SER A 331 7.84 15.68 2.15
CA SER A 331 7.86 16.52 3.37
C SER A 331 8.85 16.06 4.43
N ARG A 332 8.97 14.76 4.69
CA ARG A 332 9.91 14.22 5.70
C ARG A 332 11.37 14.53 5.34
N LEU A 333 11.75 14.37 4.08
CA LEU A 333 13.08 14.72 3.57
C LEU A 333 13.33 16.22 3.68
N GLU A 334 12.36 17.05 3.33
CA GLU A 334 12.52 18.50 3.34
C GLU A 334 12.55 19.07 4.76
N ILE A 335 11.78 18.52 5.70
CA ILE A 335 11.88 18.87 7.12
C ILE A 335 13.26 18.46 7.65
N ALA A 336 13.71 17.23 7.38
CA ALA A 336 15.03 16.76 7.77
C ALA A 336 16.15 17.66 7.24
N GLU A 337 16.05 18.08 5.98
CA GLU A 337 17.03 18.94 5.30
C GLU A 337 17.33 20.24 6.09
N ARG A 338 16.33 20.80 6.79
CA ARG A 338 16.50 22.03 7.59
C ARG A 338 17.36 21.79 8.82
N PHE A 339 17.21 20.64 9.46
CA PHE A 339 18.07 20.25 10.57
C PHE A 339 19.48 19.86 10.10
N LEU A 340 19.59 19.24 8.92
CA LEU A 340 20.88 18.84 8.35
C LEU A 340 21.80 20.04 8.04
N THR A 341 21.26 21.23 7.75
CA THR A 341 22.07 22.44 7.60
C THR A 341 22.97 22.72 8.80
N GLY A 342 22.48 22.49 10.02
CA GLY A 342 23.24 22.67 11.26
C GLY A 342 24.05 21.43 11.67
N PHE A 343 23.71 20.25 11.16
CA PHE A 343 24.39 19.00 11.53
C PHE A 343 25.60 18.68 10.65
N ASN A 344 25.43 18.67 9.33
CA ASN A 344 26.48 18.31 8.38
C ASN A 344 26.79 19.44 7.37
N GLY A 345 26.22 20.64 7.57
CA GLY A 345 26.49 21.79 6.72
C GLY A 345 25.79 21.74 5.36
N HIS A 346 24.78 20.86 5.19
CA HIS A 346 24.00 20.76 3.96
C HIS A 346 23.41 22.12 3.56
N ARG A 347 23.35 22.39 2.24
CA ARG A 347 22.82 23.65 1.71
C ARG A 347 21.47 23.42 1.07
N ILE A 348 20.46 24.13 1.58
CA ILE A 348 19.13 24.16 0.99
C ILE A 348 19.17 25.00 -0.30
N ALA A 349 18.59 24.47 -1.38
CA ALA A 349 18.46 25.22 -2.62
C ALA A 349 17.56 26.46 -2.41
N PRO A 350 17.87 27.61 -3.05
CA PRO A 350 16.99 28.77 -3.00
C PRO A 350 15.58 28.44 -3.50
N ALA A 351 14.57 29.04 -2.87
CA ALA A 351 13.20 28.97 -3.35
C ALA A 351 13.08 29.68 -4.71
N ARG A 352 12.13 29.21 -5.53
CA ARG A 352 11.78 29.92 -6.78
C ARG A 352 11.20 31.28 -6.45
N GLU A 353 11.29 32.24 -7.37
CA GLU A 353 10.68 33.55 -7.19
C GLU A 353 9.19 33.41 -6.83
N GLY A 354 8.81 34.04 -5.71
CA GLY A 354 7.45 34.01 -5.20
C GLY A 354 6.97 32.69 -4.59
N GLU A 355 7.80 31.66 -4.55
CA GLU A 355 7.45 30.36 -3.97
C GLU A 355 7.52 30.40 -2.44
N VAL A 356 6.48 29.88 -1.80
CA VAL A 356 6.46 29.62 -0.35
C VAL A 356 6.63 28.13 -0.12
N GLN A 357 7.80 27.71 0.35
CA GLN A 357 8.02 26.32 0.75
C GLN A 357 7.42 26.08 2.13
N CYS A 358 6.48 25.15 2.20
CA CYS A 358 5.73 24.82 3.41
C CYS A 358 5.13 23.42 3.32
N VAL A 359 4.73 22.87 4.47
CA VAL A 359 4.00 21.62 4.65
C VAL A 359 2.66 21.93 5.32
N LEU A 360 1.57 21.39 4.78
CA LEU A 360 0.29 21.32 5.47
C LEU A 360 0.09 19.91 6.00
N SER A 361 -0.08 19.76 7.31
CA SER A 361 -0.28 18.47 7.97
C SER A 361 -1.65 18.35 8.64
N TYR A 362 -2.33 17.23 8.43
CA TYR A 362 -3.66 16.94 8.98
C TYR A 362 -3.98 15.44 8.88
N ARG A 363 -4.97 14.98 9.66
CA ARG A 363 -5.38 13.56 9.70
C ARG A 363 -5.87 13.06 8.35
N LYS A 364 -5.49 11.84 7.95
CA LYS A 364 -6.00 11.19 6.72
C LYS A 364 -7.47 10.80 6.83
N ALA A 365 -7.86 10.30 8.01
CA ALA A 365 -9.22 9.92 8.32
C ALA A 365 -9.62 10.30 9.74
N LEU A 366 -10.93 10.55 9.93
CA LEU A 366 -11.57 10.87 11.19
C LEU A 366 -12.85 10.06 11.38
N CYS A 367 -13.15 9.65 12.60
CA CYS A 367 -14.48 9.21 13.00
C CYS A 367 -15.39 10.41 13.28
N SER A 368 -16.71 10.21 13.15
CA SER A 368 -17.67 11.25 13.53
C SER A 368 -17.50 11.62 15.00
N GLY A 369 -17.44 12.91 15.29
CA GLY A 369 -17.22 13.46 16.62
C GLY A 369 -15.79 13.88 16.92
N GLU A 370 -14.79 13.40 16.15
CA GLU A 370 -13.39 13.83 16.27
C GLU A 370 -13.18 15.23 15.68
N PHE A 371 -12.21 15.97 16.20
CA PHE A 371 -11.82 17.27 15.69
C PHE A 371 -10.71 17.13 14.63
N LEU A 372 -10.86 17.87 13.53
CA LEU A 372 -9.81 18.06 12.56
C LEU A 372 -8.87 19.17 13.05
N THR A 373 -7.60 18.83 13.24
CA THR A 373 -6.52 19.78 13.44
C THR A 373 -5.71 19.93 12.15
N LEU A 374 -5.39 21.16 11.78
CA LEU A 374 -4.46 21.47 10.70
C LEU A 374 -3.22 22.19 11.23
N GLU A 375 -2.06 21.76 10.74
CA GLU A 375 -0.76 22.36 11.03
C GLU A 375 -0.17 22.91 9.72
N PHE A 376 0.09 24.22 9.68
CA PHE A 376 0.86 24.86 8.61
C PHE A 376 2.29 25.07 9.10
N LEU A 377 3.26 24.40 8.45
CA LEU A 377 4.68 24.49 8.78
C LEU A 377 5.44 25.15 7.62
N PRO A 378 5.96 26.37 7.78
CA PRO A 378 6.92 26.95 6.86
C PRO A 378 8.20 26.11 6.80
N LEU A 379 8.81 26.01 5.62
CA LEU A 379 10.10 25.36 5.41
C LEU A 379 11.13 26.41 4.94
N PRO A 380 11.82 27.10 5.85
CA PRO A 380 12.71 28.20 5.49
C PRO A 380 13.72 27.81 4.41
N ALA A 381 13.86 28.67 3.41
CA ALA A 381 14.83 28.54 2.32
C ALA A 381 15.27 29.93 1.84
N PRO A 382 16.50 30.07 1.29
CA PRO A 382 16.95 31.33 0.72
C PRO A 382 16.00 31.86 -0.36
N GLY A 383 15.72 33.15 -0.37
CA GLY A 383 14.85 33.79 -1.39
C GLY A 383 13.34 33.71 -1.11
N MET A 384 12.90 33.04 -0.04
CA MET A 384 11.50 33.10 0.39
C MET A 384 11.12 34.48 0.93
N ALA A 385 9.85 34.87 0.75
CA ALA A 385 9.27 36.00 1.45
C ALA A 385 9.37 35.82 2.98
N GLY A 386 9.46 36.93 3.73
CA GLY A 386 9.57 36.86 5.19
C GLY A 386 8.26 36.50 5.89
N ARG A 387 7.10 36.91 5.33
CA ARG A 387 5.77 36.67 5.90
C ARG A 387 4.73 36.37 4.83
N ALA A 388 3.65 35.70 5.24
CA ALA A 388 2.48 35.48 4.39
C ALA A 388 1.18 35.35 5.20
N ASP A 389 0.08 35.72 4.56
CA ASP A 389 -1.27 35.37 5.02
C ASP A 389 -1.66 34.01 4.46
N VAL A 390 -2.15 33.11 5.31
CA VAL A 390 -2.53 31.74 4.95
C VAL A 390 -4.01 31.55 5.21
N THR A 391 -4.81 31.35 4.17
CA THR A 391 -6.24 31.06 4.30
C THR A 391 -6.49 29.58 4.02
N ILE A 392 -7.06 28.86 4.98
CA ILE A 392 -7.42 27.45 4.87
C ILE A 392 -8.94 27.36 4.81
N ARG A 393 -9.46 26.68 3.79
CA ARG A 393 -10.89 26.40 3.62
C ARG A 393 -11.15 24.91 3.66
N LEU A 394 -12.17 24.53 4.43
CA LEU A 394 -12.70 23.18 4.55
C LEU A 394 -14.07 23.12 3.89
N ALA A 395 -14.29 22.17 2.99
CA ALA A 395 -15.55 22.00 2.27
C ALA A 395 -16.09 20.57 2.33
N GLY A 396 -17.40 20.42 2.20
CA GLY A 396 -18.07 19.12 2.17
C GLY A 396 -18.03 18.47 0.79
N GLU A 397 -18.62 17.29 0.70
CA GLU A 397 -18.66 16.49 -0.52
C GLU A 397 -19.45 17.17 -1.66
N ARG A 398 -20.33 18.14 -1.36
CA ARG A 398 -21.09 18.93 -2.34
C ARG A 398 -20.47 20.30 -2.61
N GLY A 399 -19.31 20.60 -2.00
CA GLY A 399 -18.57 21.85 -2.19
C GLY A 399 -19.02 23.00 -1.28
N GLU A 400 -19.97 22.76 -0.38
CA GLU A 400 -20.37 23.71 0.65
C GLU A 400 -19.22 23.98 1.63
N THR A 401 -18.99 25.24 2.01
CA THR A 401 -17.99 25.57 3.03
C THR A 401 -18.44 25.05 4.38
N LEU A 402 -17.60 24.25 5.03
CA LEU A 402 -17.80 23.75 6.38
C LEU A 402 -17.15 24.66 7.42
N ALA A 403 -15.94 25.15 7.13
CA ALA A 403 -15.19 26.11 7.93
C ALA A 403 -14.14 26.82 7.06
N GLU A 404 -13.72 28.01 7.46
CA GLU A 404 -12.63 28.75 6.82
C GLU A 404 -11.92 29.61 7.86
N ARG A 405 -10.60 29.75 7.75
CA ARG A 405 -9.80 30.61 8.62
C ARG A 405 -8.62 31.19 7.88
N THR A 406 -8.37 32.48 8.09
CA THR A 406 -7.13 33.16 7.69
C THR A 406 -6.20 33.27 8.90
N LEU A 407 -4.95 32.88 8.70
CA LEU A 407 -3.82 33.01 9.61
C LEU A 407 -2.95 34.16 9.09
N PRO A 408 -3.05 35.37 9.66
CA PRO A 408 -2.33 36.52 9.13
C PRO A 408 -0.86 36.52 9.53
N GLU A 409 0.00 37.10 8.69
CA GLU A 409 1.40 37.45 9.01
C GLU A 409 2.25 36.28 9.54
N VAL A 410 2.04 35.06 9.02
CA VAL A 410 2.82 33.87 9.38
C VAL A 410 4.29 34.09 9.05
N ASP A 411 5.19 33.91 10.03
CA ASP A 411 6.64 34.06 9.88
C ASP A 411 7.20 32.89 9.07
N LEU A 412 7.59 33.15 7.83
CA LEU A 412 8.11 32.13 6.90
C LEU A 412 9.62 31.88 7.08
N THR A 413 10.28 32.66 7.93
CA THR A 413 11.74 32.54 8.16
C THR A 413 12.09 31.48 9.19
N LYS A 414 11.09 30.91 9.87
CA LYS A 414 11.26 29.95 10.96
C LYS A 414 10.60 28.60 10.64
N LEU A 415 11.21 27.53 11.15
CA LEU A 415 10.63 26.18 11.13
C LEU A 415 9.64 26.02 12.32
N GLU A 416 8.70 26.94 12.43
CA GLU A 416 7.70 27.02 13.51
C GLU A 416 6.30 26.89 12.91
N ALA A 417 5.52 25.94 13.42
CA ALA A 417 4.19 25.67 12.89
C ALA A 417 3.13 26.63 13.46
N VAL A 418 2.16 27.00 12.64
CA VAL A 418 0.92 27.66 13.07
C VAL A 418 -0.22 26.65 12.94
N ARG A 419 -1.06 26.57 13.98
CA ARG A 419 -2.09 25.54 14.10
C ARG A 419 -3.50 26.09 14.09
N TRP A 420 -4.40 25.27 13.60
CA TRP A 420 -5.83 25.39 13.79
C TRP A 420 -6.34 24.09 14.43
N ASP A 421 -6.12 23.98 15.73
CA ASP A 421 -6.72 22.95 16.58
C ASP A 421 -8.24 23.20 16.61
N ASP A 422 -9.06 22.18 16.41
CA ASP A 422 -10.53 22.27 16.33
C ASP A 422 -11.12 22.97 15.10
N ALA A 423 -10.48 22.82 13.93
CA ALA A 423 -10.95 23.43 12.68
C ALA A 423 -12.36 22.99 12.26
N LEU A 424 -12.69 21.72 12.51
CA LEU A 424 -14.00 21.16 12.23
C LEU A 424 -14.21 19.91 13.06
N ARG A 425 -15.36 19.80 13.73
CA ARG A 425 -15.80 18.52 14.30
C ARG A 425 -16.43 17.66 13.20
N ALA A 426 -15.84 16.50 12.94
CA ALA A 426 -16.27 15.63 11.85
C ALA A 426 -17.70 15.10 12.06
N ASP A 427 -18.52 15.16 11.03
CA ASP A 427 -19.89 14.64 11.02
C ASP A 427 -20.16 13.94 9.68
N ARG A 428 -20.18 12.60 9.72
CA ARG A 428 -20.40 11.77 8.52
C ARG A 428 -21.80 11.96 7.94
N SER A 429 -22.78 12.35 8.75
CA SER A 429 -24.15 12.60 8.27
C SER A 429 -24.22 13.85 7.38
N ARG A 430 -23.35 14.82 7.66
CA ARG A 430 -23.17 16.04 6.85
C ARG A 430 -22.32 15.77 5.62
N SER A 431 -21.15 15.15 5.78
CA SER A 431 -20.25 14.84 4.66
C SER A 431 -19.36 13.64 4.94
N ARG A 432 -19.13 12.79 3.92
CA ARG A 432 -18.20 11.64 4.03
C ARG A 432 -16.74 12.02 3.81
N VAL A 433 -16.51 13.22 3.29
CA VAL A 433 -15.17 13.77 3.04
C VAL A 433 -15.10 15.21 3.50
N ILE A 434 -13.95 15.64 3.98
CA ILE A 434 -13.65 17.06 4.22
C ILE A 434 -12.57 17.43 3.22
N ARG A 435 -12.94 18.25 2.23
CA ARG A 435 -12.02 18.77 1.21
C ARG A 435 -11.23 19.92 1.80
N VAL A 436 -9.92 19.92 1.59
CA VAL A 436 -9.00 20.94 2.10
C VAL A 436 -8.46 21.75 0.93
N SER A 437 -8.48 23.08 1.04
CA SER A 437 -7.81 23.98 0.10
C SER A 437 -7.13 25.11 0.84
N VAL A 438 -6.00 25.58 0.32
CA VAL A 438 -5.21 26.66 0.94
C VAL A 438 -4.92 27.76 -0.08
N SER A 439 -5.07 29.01 0.34
CA SER A 439 -4.55 30.18 -0.36
C SER A 439 -3.42 30.79 0.46
N ILE A 440 -2.28 31.07 -0.17
CA ILE A 440 -1.15 31.76 0.47
C ILE A 440 -0.92 33.07 -0.26
N SER A 441 -0.87 34.16 0.49
CA SER A 441 -0.58 35.51 0.00
C SER A 441 0.70 36.04 0.64
N ALA A 442 1.76 36.20 -0.16
CA ALA A 442 3.06 36.69 0.29
C ALA A 442 3.45 37.92 -0.55
N GLY A 443 3.44 39.10 0.05
CA GLY A 443 3.62 40.35 -0.68
C GLY A 443 2.52 40.58 -1.72
N ARG A 444 2.89 40.71 -3.00
CA ARG A 444 1.93 40.87 -4.12
C ARG A 444 1.48 39.55 -4.74
N GLU A 445 2.09 38.43 -4.37
CA GLU A 445 1.77 37.13 -4.92
C GLU A 445 0.69 36.44 -4.10
N ARG A 446 -0.23 35.78 -4.81
CA ARG A 446 -1.21 34.86 -4.23
C ARG A 446 -1.15 33.53 -4.99
N ARG A 447 -1.13 32.42 -4.26
CA ARG A 447 -1.18 31.07 -4.82
C ARG A 447 -2.26 30.24 -4.13
N ASP A 448 -3.03 29.52 -4.94
CA ASP A 448 -4.11 28.66 -4.47
C ASP A 448 -3.76 27.18 -4.68
N TYR A 449 -3.94 26.39 -3.63
CA TYR A 449 -3.63 24.96 -3.56
C TYR A 449 -4.94 24.20 -3.32
N ALA A 450 -5.56 23.71 -4.41
CA ALA A 450 -6.79 22.94 -4.36
C ALA A 450 -6.58 21.42 -4.55
N ASN A 451 -5.41 21.02 -5.04
CA ASN A 451 -5.07 19.63 -5.38
C ASN A 451 -4.58 18.82 -4.16
N LEU A 452 -5.16 19.04 -2.99
CA LEU A 452 -4.85 18.37 -1.72
C LEU A 452 -5.67 17.09 -1.53
N PRO A 453 -5.18 16.09 -0.78
CA PRO A 453 -5.98 14.92 -0.45
C PRO A 453 -7.09 15.28 0.55
N ASP A 454 -8.31 14.80 0.31
CA ASP A 454 -9.42 14.98 1.24
C ASP A 454 -9.25 14.12 2.51
N VAL A 455 -9.81 14.58 3.63
CA VAL A 455 -9.96 13.78 4.85
C VAL A 455 -11.18 12.88 4.71
N ALA A 456 -11.01 11.57 4.91
CA ALA A 456 -12.13 10.63 4.92
C ALA A 456 -12.82 10.61 6.30
N VAL A 457 -14.14 10.80 6.35
CA VAL A 457 -14.89 10.69 7.61
C VAL A 457 -15.43 9.27 7.73
N THR A 458 -14.80 8.36 8.46
CA THR A 458 -15.09 6.92 8.44
C THR A 458 -16.17 6.50 9.46
N PRO A 459 -16.81 5.32 9.27
CA PRO A 459 -17.61 4.69 10.33
C PRO A 459 -16.73 4.30 11.54
N PRO A 460 -17.30 4.24 12.76
CA PRO A 460 -16.53 3.96 13.98
C PRO A 460 -15.95 2.53 14.03
N VAL A 461 -16.60 1.56 13.38
CA VAL A 461 -16.16 0.15 13.34
C VAL A 461 -15.55 -0.14 11.96
N ASP A 462 -14.42 0.48 11.68
CA ASP A 462 -13.67 0.27 10.45
C ASP A 462 -12.15 0.38 10.68
N ARG A 463 -11.36 -0.39 9.91
CA ARG A 463 -9.91 -0.28 9.89
C ARG A 463 -9.54 0.92 9.02
N HIS A 464 -9.49 2.10 9.64
CA HIS A 464 -9.17 3.35 8.94
C HIS A 464 -7.72 3.79 9.17
N ASP A 465 -7.17 4.54 8.22
CA ASP A 465 -5.81 5.07 8.30
C ASP A 465 -5.75 6.24 9.29
N GLN A 466 -5.09 6.00 10.41
CA GLN A 466 -4.91 6.97 11.49
C GLN A 466 -3.67 7.85 11.28
N LEU A 467 -2.95 7.73 10.18
CA LEU A 467 -1.81 8.58 9.88
C LEU A 467 -2.23 9.99 9.44
N TYR A 468 -1.22 10.80 9.17
CA TYR A 468 -1.34 12.17 8.69
C TYR A 468 -1.04 12.23 7.19
N TYR A 469 -1.77 13.09 6.49
CA TYR A 469 -1.22 13.74 5.32
C TYR A 469 -0.26 14.82 5.81
N SER A 470 0.93 14.89 5.23
CA SER A 470 1.90 15.95 5.48
C SER A 470 2.43 16.41 4.14
N ILE A 471 1.68 17.30 3.49
CA ILE A 471 1.83 17.60 2.07
C ILE A 471 2.65 18.88 1.87
N PRO A 472 3.79 18.82 1.18
CA PRO A 472 4.55 20.01 0.82
C PRO A 472 3.80 20.79 -0.28
N LEU A 473 3.16 21.91 0.07
CA LEU A 473 2.21 22.60 -0.82
C LEU A 473 2.87 23.07 -2.13
N HIS A 474 4.11 23.55 -2.05
CA HIS A 474 4.90 23.98 -3.22
C HIS A 474 5.25 22.85 -4.21
N ARG A 475 4.95 21.59 -3.88
CA ARG A 475 5.04 20.44 -4.81
C ARG A 475 3.73 20.16 -5.53
N LEU A 476 2.62 20.81 -5.15
CA LEU A 476 1.33 20.62 -5.80
C LEU A 476 1.25 21.42 -7.10
N ALA A 477 0.59 20.84 -8.09
CA ALA A 477 0.24 21.53 -9.31
C ALA A 477 -0.81 22.60 -9.04
N GLY A 478 -0.81 23.67 -9.85
CA GLY A 478 -1.84 24.69 -9.82
C GLY A 478 -3.19 24.19 -10.36
N PRO A 479 -4.25 25.01 -10.30
CA PRO A 479 -5.61 24.63 -10.70
C PRO A 479 -5.77 24.31 -12.20
N GLU A 480 -4.82 24.70 -13.03
CA GLU A 480 -4.75 24.36 -14.45
C GLU A 480 -4.52 22.85 -14.70
N ARG A 481 -3.97 22.15 -13.70
CA ARG A 481 -3.68 20.71 -13.72
C ARG A 481 -4.38 20.01 -12.58
N SER A 482 -5.15 18.98 -12.90
CA SER A 482 -5.92 18.23 -11.91
C SER A 482 -6.15 16.80 -12.40
N VAL A 483 -6.57 15.94 -11.47
CA VAL A 483 -6.96 14.56 -11.74
C VAL A 483 -8.38 14.33 -11.26
N GLU A 484 -9.21 13.74 -12.12
CA GLU A 484 -10.58 13.37 -11.79
C GLU A 484 -10.68 11.85 -11.67
N LEU A 485 -11.25 11.37 -10.57
CA LEU A 485 -11.51 9.95 -10.34
C LEU A 485 -13.01 9.68 -10.52
N SER A 486 -13.32 8.59 -11.21
CA SER A 486 -14.66 8.01 -11.27
C SER A 486 -14.66 6.55 -10.80
N VAL A 487 -15.70 6.18 -10.06
CA VAL A 487 -15.97 4.81 -9.63
C VAL A 487 -17.29 4.38 -10.23
N ASN A 488 -17.29 3.31 -11.02
CA ASN A 488 -18.45 2.85 -11.80
C ASN A 488 -19.11 3.99 -12.59
N GLY A 489 -18.28 4.85 -13.22
CA GLY A 489 -18.73 5.98 -14.04
C GLY A 489 -19.25 7.19 -13.26
N ARG A 490 -19.11 7.22 -11.93
CA ARG A 490 -19.52 8.34 -11.09
C ARG A 490 -18.32 9.00 -10.41
N ASN A 491 -18.18 10.30 -10.57
CA ASN A 491 -17.11 11.14 -10.03
C ASN A 491 -17.54 12.00 -8.82
N VAL A 492 -18.69 11.68 -8.22
CA VAL A 492 -19.22 12.36 -7.03
C VAL A 492 -19.67 11.38 -5.97
N ASN A 493 -19.58 11.80 -4.71
CA ASN A 493 -19.94 10.95 -3.58
C ASN A 493 -21.46 10.73 -3.48
N ALA A 494 -21.92 9.55 -3.06
CA ALA A 494 -21.22 8.27 -3.09
C ALA A 494 -21.42 7.55 -4.44
N ALA A 495 -20.44 6.75 -4.88
CA ALA A 495 -20.58 5.80 -5.98
C ALA A 495 -21.14 4.46 -5.48
N TRP A 496 -21.99 3.83 -6.29
CA TRP A 496 -22.62 2.55 -5.93
C TRP A 496 -21.91 1.38 -6.60
N HIS A 497 -21.84 0.24 -5.92
CA HIS A 497 -21.32 -1.01 -6.47
C HIS A 497 -22.14 -2.23 -6.08
N ASP A 498 -22.16 -3.25 -6.94
CA ASP A 498 -22.72 -4.56 -6.64
C ASP A 498 -21.58 -5.59 -6.69
N GLY A 499 -20.68 -5.46 -5.73
CA GLY A 499 -19.44 -6.25 -5.61
C GLY A 499 -18.27 -5.82 -6.52
N LEU A 500 -18.53 -5.25 -7.69
CA LEU A 500 -17.50 -4.80 -8.66
C LEU A 500 -17.36 -3.26 -8.69
N ARG A 501 -16.12 -2.77 -8.64
CA ARG A 501 -15.79 -1.34 -8.63
C ARG A 501 -14.77 -1.02 -9.71
N ARG A 502 -15.25 -0.48 -10.82
CA ARG A 502 -14.41 0.03 -11.90
C ARG A 502 -13.89 1.41 -11.52
N LEU A 503 -12.59 1.56 -11.38
CA LEU A 503 -11.91 2.84 -11.24
C LEU A 503 -11.42 3.30 -12.62
N ASN A 504 -11.78 4.52 -12.99
CA ASN A 504 -11.16 5.23 -14.11
C ASN A 504 -10.79 6.63 -13.66
N TRP A 505 -9.71 7.18 -14.20
CA TRP A 505 -9.31 8.55 -13.94
C TRP A 505 -8.87 9.23 -15.23
N THR A 506 -8.99 10.55 -15.23
CA THR A 506 -8.56 11.45 -16.30
C THR A 506 -7.74 12.59 -15.71
N VAL A 507 -6.97 13.27 -16.55
CA VAL A 507 -6.19 14.43 -16.15
C VAL A 507 -6.52 15.63 -17.03
N LYS A 508 -6.47 16.82 -16.41
CA LYS A 508 -6.56 18.11 -17.08
C LYS A 508 -5.16 18.75 -17.12
N GLY A 509 -4.87 19.50 -18.18
CA GLY A 509 -3.64 20.30 -18.28
C GLY A 509 -2.36 19.52 -18.63
N ALA A 510 -2.48 18.24 -19.00
CA ALA A 510 -1.38 17.42 -19.51
C ALA A 510 -1.91 16.23 -20.33
N ASP A 511 -1.06 15.66 -21.20
CA ASP A 511 -1.33 14.39 -21.86
C ASP A 511 -1.25 13.24 -20.83
N PRO A 512 -2.32 12.42 -20.65
CA PRO A 512 -2.32 11.28 -19.75
C PRO A 512 -1.14 10.31 -19.93
N ALA A 513 -0.59 10.17 -21.15
CA ALA A 513 0.56 9.29 -21.42
C ALA A 513 1.89 9.81 -20.82
N THR A 514 1.92 11.09 -20.43
CA THR A 514 3.08 11.75 -19.82
C THR A 514 2.98 11.82 -18.29
N VAL A 515 1.78 11.65 -17.74
CA VAL A 515 1.49 11.69 -16.31
C VAL A 515 1.69 10.31 -15.69
N ARG A 516 2.21 10.29 -14.47
CA ARG A 516 2.30 9.06 -13.68
C ARG A 516 1.28 9.06 -12.54
N PHE A 517 0.77 7.89 -12.18
CA PHE A 517 -0.32 7.74 -11.22
C PHE A 517 0.02 6.78 -10.10
N ALA A 518 -0.61 7.00 -8.95
CA ALA A 518 -0.75 6.06 -7.84
C ALA A 518 -2.22 6.06 -7.40
N VAL A 519 -2.77 4.92 -6.98
CA VAL A 519 -4.16 4.83 -6.51
C VAL A 519 -4.19 4.15 -5.15
N ALA A 520 -4.94 4.75 -4.25
CA ALA A 520 -5.18 4.26 -2.91
C ALA A 520 -6.63 3.80 -2.74
N GLY A 521 -6.83 2.78 -1.90
CA GLY A 521 -8.11 2.38 -1.34
C GLY A 521 -8.01 2.40 0.18
N ASN A 522 -8.94 3.07 0.87
CA ASN A 522 -8.90 3.28 2.32
C ASN A 522 -7.57 3.88 2.85
N GLY A 523 -6.97 4.82 2.10
CA GLY A 523 -5.69 5.44 2.47
C GLY A 523 -4.44 4.55 2.28
N HIS A 524 -4.65 3.31 1.84
CA HIS A 524 -3.63 2.29 1.66
C HIS A 524 -3.45 1.95 0.18
N PRO A 525 -2.33 1.32 -0.23
CA PRO A 525 -2.15 0.98 -1.64
C PRO A 525 -3.26 0.04 -2.13
N LEU A 526 -3.83 0.38 -3.29
CA LEU A 526 -4.80 -0.50 -3.92
C LEU A 526 -4.10 -1.77 -4.41
N ARG A 527 -4.45 -2.93 -3.84
CA ARG A 527 -3.79 -4.22 -4.11
C ARG A 527 -3.66 -4.46 -5.62
N ARG A 528 -2.50 -4.88 -6.13
CA ARG A 528 -2.26 -5.32 -7.53
C ARG A 528 -2.37 -4.26 -8.65
N MET A 529 -2.21 -2.97 -8.36
CA MET A 529 -1.96 -2.03 -9.45
C MET A 529 -0.48 -2.01 -9.84
N THR A 530 -0.09 -2.88 -10.76
CA THR A 530 1.21 -2.81 -11.42
C THR A 530 1.06 -3.00 -12.91
N LEU A 531 1.91 -2.31 -13.68
CA LEU A 531 1.93 -2.42 -15.14
C LEU A 531 2.47 -3.79 -15.58
N PRO A 532 1.94 -4.34 -16.68
CA PRO A 532 2.32 -5.64 -17.23
C PRO A 532 3.67 -5.55 -17.93
N GLY A 533 4.65 -6.29 -17.44
CA GLY A 533 6.01 -6.29 -17.99
C GLY A 533 6.67 -7.65 -18.14
N GLU A 534 6.26 -8.71 -17.42
CA GLU A 534 6.93 -10.01 -17.50
C GLU A 534 5.93 -11.16 -17.28
N GLY A 535 6.05 -12.22 -18.09
CA GLY A 535 5.67 -13.61 -17.80
C GLY A 535 4.22 -13.93 -17.41
N GLY A 536 3.50 -14.64 -18.28
CA GLY A 536 2.31 -15.39 -17.90
C GLY A 536 2.64 -16.71 -17.18
N GLY A 537 1.61 -17.34 -16.60
CA GLY A 537 1.63 -18.68 -15.97
C GLY A 537 2.27 -18.65 -14.58
N ASP A 538 1.59 -18.89 -13.46
CA ASP A 538 0.71 -20.03 -13.22
C ASP A 538 -0.50 -19.66 -12.34
N ASP A 539 -1.67 -20.19 -12.72
CA ASP A 539 -2.94 -19.99 -12.04
C ASP A 539 -2.91 -20.43 -10.57
N VAL A 540 -3.23 -19.46 -9.69
CA VAL A 540 -3.48 -19.61 -8.25
C VAL A 540 -2.25 -20.06 -7.41
N LEU A 541 -1.34 -19.13 -7.16
CA LEU A 541 -0.59 -19.08 -5.90
C LEU A 541 -0.70 -17.67 -5.28
N PRO A 542 -1.66 -17.43 -4.37
CA PRO A 542 -1.60 -16.28 -3.47
C PRO A 542 -0.44 -16.40 -2.47
N GLY A 543 0.39 -15.37 -2.37
CA GLY A 543 1.55 -15.37 -1.47
C GLY A 543 2.86 -15.52 -2.24
N GLN A 544 3.76 -14.57 -1.96
CA GLN A 544 5.15 -14.46 -2.44
C GLN A 544 5.44 -13.94 -3.86
N ASN A 545 4.45 -13.66 -4.71
CA ASN A 545 4.72 -12.80 -5.88
C ASN A 545 4.42 -11.36 -5.52
N SER A 546 5.42 -10.70 -4.97
CA SER A 546 5.39 -9.29 -4.72
C SER A 546 5.41 -8.50 -6.03
N VAL A 547 4.64 -7.41 -6.11
CA VAL A 547 4.48 -6.65 -7.36
C VAL A 547 4.78 -5.15 -7.18
N ASP A 548 5.42 -4.57 -8.20
CA ASP A 548 5.93 -3.19 -8.34
C ASP A 548 5.02 -2.02 -8.01
N MET A 549 5.03 -1.56 -6.76
CA MET A 549 4.43 -0.28 -6.39
C MET A 549 5.31 0.87 -6.87
N LYS A 550 4.88 1.50 -7.97
CA LYS A 550 5.51 2.71 -8.51
C LYS A 550 4.47 3.59 -9.15
N LEU A 551 4.79 4.88 -9.23
CA LEU A 551 4.09 5.78 -10.13
C LEU A 551 4.13 5.20 -11.55
N PHE A 552 2.96 4.97 -12.16
CA PHE A 552 2.84 4.30 -13.45
C PHE A 552 2.11 5.15 -14.49
N LYS A 553 2.44 4.97 -15.76
CA LYS A 553 1.74 5.64 -16.86
C LYS A 553 0.44 4.91 -17.19
N GLN A 554 -0.66 5.64 -17.31
CA GLN A 554 -1.94 5.08 -17.73
C GLN A 554 -1.91 4.83 -19.25
N LYS A 555 -2.40 3.66 -19.70
CA LYS A 555 -2.71 3.46 -21.12
C LYS A 555 -4.06 4.10 -21.45
N PRO A 556 -4.32 4.57 -22.68
CA PRO A 556 -5.58 5.24 -23.02
C PRO A 556 -6.85 4.45 -22.65
N ASP A 557 -6.79 3.12 -22.66
CA ASP A 557 -7.89 2.25 -22.29
C ASP A 557 -7.76 1.70 -20.86
N TYR A 558 -6.74 2.07 -20.08
CA TYR A 558 -6.48 1.49 -18.77
C TYR A 558 -7.43 2.06 -17.71
N GLY A 559 -8.05 1.14 -16.99
CA GLY A 559 -8.72 1.40 -15.72
C GLY A 559 -8.72 0.12 -14.91
N TYR A 560 -8.92 0.26 -13.62
CA TYR A 560 -8.73 -0.82 -12.66
C TYR A 560 -10.08 -1.39 -12.23
N LEU A 561 -10.20 -2.71 -12.15
CA LEU A 561 -11.40 -3.37 -11.64
C LEU A 561 -11.09 -3.95 -10.26
N ASP A 562 -11.55 -3.26 -9.21
CA ASP A 562 -11.52 -3.79 -7.86
C ASP A 562 -12.74 -4.70 -7.64
N TRP A 563 -12.46 -5.97 -7.35
CA TRP A 563 -13.45 -7.00 -7.07
C TRP A 563 -13.33 -7.57 -5.64
N LYS A 564 -12.30 -7.18 -4.87
CA LYS A 564 -12.08 -7.73 -3.53
C LYS A 564 -13.14 -7.21 -2.58
N LEU A 565 -13.66 -8.06 -1.70
CA LEU A 565 -14.59 -7.59 -0.67
C LEU A 565 -13.88 -6.57 0.24
N PRO A 566 -14.47 -5.37 0.45
CA PRO A 566 -13.94 -4.42 1.41
C PRO A 566 -13.94 -5.03 2.82
N ASP A 567 -12.87 -4.79 3.56
CA ASP A 567 -12.66 -5.32 4.90
C ASP A 567 -13.53 -4.58 5.96
N SER A 568 -14.21 -3.48 5.57
CA SER A 568 -15.10 -2.69 6.42
C SER A 568 -16.43 -3.39 6.70
N VAL A 569 -17.02 -3.16 7.88
CA VAL A 569 -18.32 -3.76 8.29
C VAL A 569 -19.45 -3.37 7.33
N GLY A 570 -19.46 -2.12 6.88
CA GLY A 570 -20.46 -1.61 5.93
C GLY A 570 -20.19 -1.97 4.48
N ARG A 571 -19.10 -2.69 4.18
CA ARG A 571 -18.61 -2.98 2.83
C ARG A 571 -18.37 -1.72 1.98
N GLU A 572 -18.15 -0.59 2.62
CA GLU A 572 -17.81 0.67 1.99
C GLU A 572 -16.28 0.79 1.85
N ILE A 573 -15.83 1.48 0.82
CA ILE A 573 -14.42 1.74 0.55
C ILE A 573 -14.29 3.09 -0.15
N TYR A 574 -13.29 3.89 0.17
CA TYR A 574 -13.00 5.12 -0.57
C TYR A 574 -11.72 5.00 -1.37
N TYR A 575 -11.68 5.71 -2.49
CA TYR A 575 -10.56 5.72 -3.42
C TYR A 575 -10.02 7.12 -3.65
N GLN A 576 -8.71 7.20 -3.90
CA GLN A 576 -7.99 8.42 -4.24
C GLN A 576 -6.96 8.10 -5.33
N VAL A 577 -6.75 9.01 -6.26
CA VAL A 577 -5.68 8.96 -7.25
C VAL A 577 -4.70 10.10 -6.96
N LEU A 578 -3.41 9.81 -6.97
CA LEU A 578 -2.34 10.80 -7.00
C LEU A 578 -1.73 10.80 -8.40
N ALA A 579 -1.72 11.96 -9.05
CA ALA A 579 -1.04 12.22 -10.31
C ALA A 579 0.27 12.95 -10.05
N GLN A 580 1.33 12.59 -10.78
CA GLN A 580 2.57 13.35 -10.90
C GLN A 580 2.74 13.79 -12.36
N PHE A 581 2.79 15.10 -12.58
CA PHE A 581 2.95 15.71 -13.89
C PHE A 581 4.43 15.71 -14.35
N PRO A 582 4.69 15.93 -15.66
CA PRO A 582 6.05 15.92 -16.21
C PRO A 582 7.04 16.90 -15.56
N ASP A 583 6.55 17.99 -14.98
CA ASP A 583 7.37 18.98 -14.27
C ASP A 583 7.65 18.60 -12.80
N GLY A 584 7.19 17.42 -12.36
CA GLY A 584 7.35 16.91 -11.00
C GLY A 584 6.30 17.39 -10.01
N SER A 585 5.34 18.22 -10.43
CA SER A 585 4.23 18.64 -9.57
C SER A 585 3.19 17.53 -9.37
N TYR A 586 2.45 17.58 -8.28
CA TYR A 586 1.49 16.55 -7.88
C TYR A 586 0.05 17.06 -7.81
N ALA A 587 -0.93 16.19 -8.05
CA ALA A 587 -2.32 16.47 -7.72
C ALA A 587 -3.05 15.23 -7.20
N TYR A 588 -3.80 15.40 -6.10
CA TYR A 588 -4.72 14.39 -5.61
C TYR A 588 -6.10 14.58 -6.25
N SER A 589 -6.79 13.48 -6.54
CA SER A 589 -8.18 13.50 -6.95
C SER A 589 -9.07 13.78 -5.75
N PRO A 590 -10.28 14.35 -5.96
CA PRO A 590 -11.35 14.24 -4.99
C PRO A 590 -11.55 12.78 -4.57
N THR A 591 -11.79 12.56 -3.28
CA THR A 591 -11.98 11.22 -2.70
C THR A 591 -13.38 10.72 -3.02
N ILE A 592 -13.49 9.51 -3.60
CA ILE A 592 -14.78 8.89 -3.93
C ILE A 592 -15.02 7.67 -3.06
N TRP A 593 -16.02 7.79 -2.18
CA TRP A 593 -16.64 6.68 -1.45
C TRP A 593 -17.47 5.83 -2.39
N SER A 594 -17.19 4.53 -2.36
CA SER A 594 -17.95 3.47 -2.99
C SER A 594 -18.74 2.72 -1.91
N ARG A 595 -20.04 2.55 -2.14
CA ARG A 595 -20.99 1.93 -1.21
C ARG A 595 -21.72 0.78 -1.87
N PRO A 596 -22.06 -0.29 -1.12
CA PRO A 596 -22.82 -1.39 -1.67
C PRO A 596 -24.21 -0.89 -2.08
N PHE A 597 -24.66 -1.33 -3.25
CA PHE A 597 -26.02 -1.06 -3.75
C PHE A 597 -27.08 -1.74 -2.88
N PHE A 598 -26.81 -3.00 -2.47
CA PHE A 598 -27.69 -3.74 -1.59
C PHE A 598 -27.43 -3.35 -0.13
N GLY A 599 -28.52 -3.11 0.62
CA GLY A 599 -28.45 -3.01 2.07
C GLY A 599 -28.02 -4.33 2.71
N ARG A 600 -27.57 -4.28 3.98
CA ARG A 600 -27.07 -5.45 4.72
C ARG A 600 -28.08 -6.59 4.78
N ASP A 601 -29.36 -6.26 4.98
CA ASP A 601 -30.45 -7.23 5.10
C ASP A 601 -31.13 -7.52 3.75
N GLU A 602 -30.75 -6.81 2.69
CA GLU A 602 -31.29 -7.03 1.34
C GLU A 602 -30.49 -8.08 0.57
N LEU A 603 -29.18 -8.18 0.81
CA LEU A 603 -28.31 -9.13 0.11
C LEU A 603 -28.33 -10.49 0.83
N CYS A 604 -28.86 -11.52 0.17
CA CYS A 604 -28.84 -12.88 0.71
C CYS A 604 -27.51 -13.58 0.43
N ALA A 605 -26.98 -13.43 -0.78
CA ALA A 605 -25.66 -13.93 -1.16
C ALA A 605 -25.11 -13.18 -2.37
N GLN A 606 -23.79 -13.06 -2.46
CA GLN A 606 -23.12 -12.60 -3.68
C GLN A 606 -21.74 -13.21 -3.79
N TRP A 607 -21.49 -13.85 -4.92
CA TRP A 607 -20.19 -14.38 -5.29
C TRP A 607 -19.63 -13.58 -6.45
N ILE A 608 -18.46 -12.98 -6.22
CA ILE A 608 -17.59 -12.52 -7.30
C ILE A 608 -16.61 -13.63 -7.60
N PHE A 609 -16.69 -14.17 -8.80
CA PHE A 609 -15.96 -15.36 -9.23
C PHE A 609 -14.51 -15.01 -9.57
N ALA A 610 -13.74 -14.68 -8.54
CA ALA A 610 -12.32 -14.39 -8.58
C ALA A 610 -11.57 -15.16 -7.48
N PRO A 611 -10.24 -15.35 -7.59
CA PRO A 611 -9.47 -16.15 -6.63
C PRO A 611 -9.50 -15.55 -5.21
N SER A 612 -9.90 -16.31 -4.19
CA SER A 612 -10.06 -15.78 -2.81
C SER A 612 -8.91 -16.08 -1.83
N GLY A 613 -7.98 -16.99 -2.14
CA GLY A 613 -6.87 -17.34 -1.23
C GLY A 613 -6.04 -18.55 -1.67
N THR A 614 -4.85 -18.75 -1.08
CA THR A 614 -3.91 -19.85 -1.38
C THR A 614 -4.22 -21.13 -0.65
N GLU A 615 -4.75 -20.97 0.55
CA GLU A 615 -4.78 -22.02 1.53
C GLU A 615 -5.93 -22.97 1.23
N ARG A 616 -5.67 -24.26 1.39
CA ARG A 616 -6.70 -25.28 1.25
C ARG A 616 -7.51 -25.39 2.55
N PRO A 617 -8.82 -25.67 2.46
CA PRO A 617 -9.60 -25.78 1.23
C PRO A 617 -9.80 -24.40 0.58
N TRP A 618 -9.67 -24.32 -0.75
CA TRP A 618 -9.87 -23.06 -1.46
C TRP A 618 -11.33 -22.66 -1.40
N LYS A 619 -11.59 -21.35 -1.39
CA LYS A 619 -12.96 -20.82 -1.30
C LYS A 619 -13.26 -19.86 -2.45
N ILE A 620 -14.53 -19.58 -2.66
CA ILE A 620 -15.02 -18.37 -3.32
C ILE A 620 -15.87 -17.66 -2.28
N ALA A 621 -15.37 -16.53 -1.81
CA ALA A 621 -15.97 -15.81 -0.70
C ALA A 621 -17.34 -15.24 -1.08
N ASP A 622 -18.30 -15.36 -0.17
CA ASP A 622 -19.58 -14.69 -0.24
C ASP A 622 -19.49 -13.29 0.40
N ALA A 623 -20.11 -12.28 -0.22
CA ALA A 623 -20.08 -10.91 0.27
C ALA A 623 -20.74 -10.72 1.64
N THR A 624 -21.72 -11.57 1.98
CA THR A 624 -22.39 -11.55 3.29
C THR A 624 -21.54 -12.24 4.37
N GLY A 625 -20.62 -13.12 3.96
CA GLY A 625 -19.77 -13.92 4.86
C GLY A 625 -20.43 -15.20 5.37
N ASN A 626 -21.65 -15.53 4.90
CA ASN A 626 -22.43 -16.65 5.41
C ASN A 626 -22.34 -17.89 4.50
N PHE A 627 -22.08 -17.69 3.20
CA PHE A 627 -22.29 -18.73 2.19
C PHE A 627 -21.09 -18.92 1.25
N ASP A 628 -19.87 -18.93 1.80
CA ASP A 628 -18.65 -19.25 1.04
C ASP A 628 -18.80 -20.57 0.28
N ILE A 629 -18.37 -20.59 -1.00
CA ILE A 629 -18.30 -21.83 -1.78
C ILE A 629 -16.93 -22.46 -1.53
N VAL A 630 -16.90 -23.64 -0.92
CA VAL A 630 -15.67 -24.36 -0.60
C VAL A 630 -15.36 -25.38 -1.70
N SER A 631 -14.10 -25.48 -2.12
CA SER A 631 -13.66 -26.48 -3.10
C SER A 631 -13.73 -27.89 -2.51
N ASP A 632 -14.17 -28.86 -3.31
CA ASP A 632 -14.12 -30.26 -2.92
C ASP A 632 -12.67 -30.73 -2.65
N PRO A 633 -12.42 -31.68 -1.73
CA PRO A 633 -11.07 -32.14 -1.38
C PRO A 633 -10.26 -32.69 -2.57
N GLY A 634 -10.93 -33.29 -3.55
CA GLY A 634 -10.32 -33.82 -4.77
C GLY A 634 -10.00 -32.77 -5.83
N PHE A 635 -10.41 -31.52 -5.62
CA PHE A 635 -10.25 -30.46 -6.60
C PHE A 635 -8.81 -29.94 -6.62
N LYS A 636 -8.18 -29.95 -7.80
CA LYS A 636 -6.77 -29.57 -7.96
C LYS A 636 -6.53 -28.09 -8.25
N ARG A 637 -7.53 -27.34 -8.75
CA ARG A 637 -7.50 -25.87 -8.92
C ARG A 637 -8.83 -25.36 -9.47
N TRP A 638 -9.20 -24.12 -9.13
CA TRP A 638 -10.30 -23.41 -9.77
C TRP A 638 -9.97 -23.06 -11.23
N PRO A 639 -10.89 -23.28 -12.19
CA PRO A 639 -10.70 -22.90 -13.60
C PRO A 639 -10.93 -21.39 -13.81
N PHE A 640 -10.18 -20.54 -13.11
CA PHE A 640 -10.23 -19.11 -13.37
C PHE A 640 -9.54 -18.78 -14.70
N ILE A 641 -10.13 -17.86 -15.47
CA ILE A 641 -9.53 -17.33 -16.69
C ILE A 641 -9.28 -15.84 -16.56
N SER A 642 -8.23 -15.35 -17.21
CA SER A 642 -8.01 -13.91 -17.40
C SER A 642 -9.03 -13.38 -18.40
N LEU A 643 -9.66 -12.26 -18.07
CA LEU A 643 -10.47 -11.51 -19.03
C LEU A 643 -9.55 -10.60 -19.87
N LYS A 644 -10.13 -9.78 -20.76
CA LYS A 644 -9.38 -8.83 -21.61
C LYS A 644 -8.37 -7.98 -20.81
N ARG A 645 -8.66 -7.74 -19.53
CA ARG A 645 -7.78 -7.06 -18.58
C ARG A 645 -7.16 -8.07 -17.61
N ARG A 646 -5.84 -8.01 -17.45
CA ARG A 646 -5.05 -8.96 -16.65
C ARG A 646 -5.39 -8.94 -15.16
N GLU A 647 -6.04 -7.90 -14.64
CA GLU A 647 -6.45 -7.79 -13.24
C GLU A 647 -7.81 -8.47 -12.98
N SER A 648 -8.59 -8.71 -14.04
CA SER A 648 -9.92 -9.29 -13.97
C SER A 648 -9.85 -10.81 -14.20
N ARG A 649 -10.45 -11.57 -13.29
CA ARG A 649 -10.63 -13.02 -13.39
C ARG A 649 -12.11 -13.35 -13.35
N ALA A 650 -12.48 -14.42 -14.03
CA ALA A 650 -13.81 -15.01 -13.95
C ALA A 650 -13.68 -16.53 -13.93
N LEU A 651 -14.70 -17.22 -13.41
CA LEU A 651 -14.71 -18.68 -13.35
C LEU A 651 -15.22 -19.25 -14.68
N LYS A 652 -14.43 -20.11 -15.31
CA LYS A 652 -14.80 -20.83 -16.52
C LYS A 652 -15.54 -22.11 -16.16
N PHE A 653 -16.65 -22.35 -16.85
CA PHE A 653 -17.39 -23.60 -16.82
C PHE A 653 -17.22 -24.29 -18.17
N ASN A 654 -16.68 -25.51 -18.18
CA ASN A 654 -16.51 -26.33 -19.38
C ASN A 654 -17.62 -27.41 -19.51
N GLY A 655 -18.62 -27.35 -18.63
CA GLY A 655 -19.66 -28.37 -18.52
C GLY A 655 -19.29 -29.55 -17.61
N ASP A 656 -18.22 -29.46 -16.82
CA ASP A 656 -17.78 -30.46 -15.85
C ASP A 656 -17.94 -29.99 -14.39
N LEU A 657 -17.97 -28.68 -14.18
CA LEU A 657 -18.09 -28.04 -12.86
C LEU A 657 -19.55 -27.72 -12.51
N ILE A 658 -19.97 -28.10 -11.29
CA ILE A 658 -21.22 -27.65 -10.66
C ILE A 658 -20.86 -27.19 -9.25
N LEU A 659 -21.20 -25.95 -8.90
CA LEU A 659 -21.02 -25.44 -7.54
C LEU A 659 -22.29 -25.66 -6.75
N ARG A 660 -22.15 -25.92 -5.45
CA ARG A 660 -23.27 -26.19 -4.55
C ARG A 660 -23.17 -25.30 -3.30
N PRO A 661 -23.63 -24.04 -3.37
CA PRO A 661 -23.77 -23.22 -2.18
C PRO A 661 -24.80 -23.81 -1.20
N PRO A 662 -24.81 -23.38 0.07
CA PRO A 662 -25.89 -23.69 1.01
C PRO A 662 -27.26 -23.28 0.45
N ALA A 663 -28.29 -24.07 0.70
CA ALA A 663 -29.65 -23.81 0.20
C ALA A 663 -30.25 -22.52 0.79
N GLU A 664 -29.77 -22.15 1.97
CA GLU A 664 -30.14 -20.97 2.75
C GLU A 664 -29.73 -19.65 2.08
N ALA A 665 -28.84 -19.69 1.08
CA ALA A 665 -28.41 -18.52 0.31
C ALA A 665 -29.54 -17.91 -0.54
N VAL A 666 -30.64 -18.64 -0.78
CA VAL A 666 -31.81 -18.19 -1.53
C VAL A 666 -32.95 -17.80 -0.57
N PRO A 667 -33.62 -16.64 -0.69
CA PRO A 667 -34.69 -16.22 0.24
C PRO A 667 -36.01 -16.97 0.01
N TYR A 668 -36.90 -17.08 1.02
CA TYR A 668 -38.24 -17.71 0.87
C TYR A 668 -39.29 -16.86 0.16
N GLY A 669 -39.18 -15.54 0.29
CA GLY A 669 -40.14 -14.56 -0.20
C GLY A 669 -39.79 -13.99 -1.57
N PRO A 670 -40.10 -12.70 -1.80
CA PRO A 670 -39.64 -11.98 -2.97
C PRO A 670 -38.12 -12.13 -3.18
N LEU A 671 -37.71 -12.12 -4.45
CA LEU A 671 -36.32 -12.41 -4.81
C LEU A 671 -35.84 -11.60 -6.00
N THR A 672 -34.53 -11.40 -6.06
CA THR A 672 -33.83 -11.12 -7.32
C THR A 672 -32.64 -12.05 -7.43
N LEU A 673 -32.55 -12.80 -8.53
CA LEU A 673 -31.38 -13.57 -8.93
C LEU A 673 -30.74 -12.85 -10.11
N GLU A 674 -29.52 -12.34 -9.92
CA GLU A 674 -28.77 -11.59 -10.92
C GLU A 674 -27.47 -12.30 -11.28
N ALA A 675 -27.13 -12.33 -12.57
CA ALA A 675 -25.91 -12.93 -13.07
C ALA A 675 -25.26 -12.08 -14.16
N LEU A 676 -23.93 -11.95 -14.07
CA LEU A 676 -23.08 -11.40 -15.11
C LEU A 676 -22.22 -12.53 -15.69
N PHE A 677 -22.56 -12.94 -16.90
CA PHE A 677 -22.03 -14.16 -17.52
C PHE A 677 -21.77 -13.98 -19.01
N ARG A 678 -20.90 -14.83 -19.57
CA ARG A 678 -20.67 -14.98 -21.00
C ARG A 678 -20.96 -16.42 -21.39
N CYS A 679 -21.73 -16.62 -22.45
CA CYS A 679 -21.94 -17.93 -23.05
C CYS A 679 -21.01 -18.06 -24.26
N ASP A 680 -20.18 -19.10 -24.32
CA ASP A 680 -19.14 -19.21 -25.36
C ASP A 680 -19.68 -19.89 -26.64
N SER A 681 -20.68 -20.76 -26.51
CA SER A 681 -21.45 -21.27 -27.64
C SER A 681 -22.89 -21.52 -27.21
N PRO A 682 -23.89 -21.22 -28.08
CA PRO A 682 -25.23 -21.71 -27.87
C PRO A 682 -25.14 -23.23 -27.71
N PRO A 683 -25.94 -23.83 -26.83
CA PRO A 683 -25.85 -25.25 -26.60
C PRO A 683 -26.14 -26.08 -27.86
N ASP A 684 -25.44 -27.19 -28.05
CA ASP A 684 -25.73 -28.21 -29.07
C ASP A 684 -27.08 -28.92 -28.77
N GLY A 685 -28.20 -28.21 -28.91
CA GLY A 685 -29.56 -28.69 -28.67
C GLY A 685 -30.03 -28.80 -27.20
N ASN A 686 -29.14 -28.61 -26.21
CA ASN A 686 -29.45 -28.81 -24.77
C ASN A 686 -29.65 -27.49 -23.99
N ARG A 687 -30.49 -27.41 -22.96
CA ARG A 687 -30.56 -26.23 -22.06
C ARG A 687 -29.33 -26.15 -21.14
N GLN A 688 -28.72 -24.99 -20.94
CA GLN A 688 -27.59 -24.80 -20.02
C GLN A 688 -28.00 -24.00 -18.77
N TYR A 689 -27.88 -24.57 -17.58
CA TYR A 689 -28.27 -23.90 -16.33
C TYR A 689 -27.11 -23.08 -15.74
N ILE A 690 -27.31 -21.77 -15.63
CA ILE A 690 -26.41 -20.87 -14.88
C ILE A 690 -26.66 -21.02 -13.39
N ALA A 691 -27.93 -21.01 -13.01
CA ALA A 691 -28.38 -21.20 -11.64
C ALA A 691 -29.62 -22.10 -11.65
N PHE A 692 -29.60 -23.10 -10.79
CA PHE A 692 -30.67 -24.06 -10.65
C PHE A 692 -31.01 -24.23 -9.17
N GLN A 693 -32.27 -24.03 -8.83
CA GLN A 693 -32.84 -24.54 -7.62
C GLN A 693 -33.96 -25.49 -8.00
N HIS A 694 -33.92 -26.70 -7.46
CA HIS A 694 -35.00 -27.64 -7.70
C HIS A 694 -36.31 -26.99 -7.22
N GLY A 695 -37.16 -26.61 -8.19
CA GLY A 695 -38.52 -26.13 -7.99
C GLY A 695 -38.80 -24.85 -7.19
N ALA A 696 -37.89 -24.36 -6.35
CA ALA A 696 -38.30 -23.54 -5.21
C ALA A 696 -38.45 -22.04 -5.50
N GLN A 697 -37.50 -21.39 -6.19
CA GLN A 697 -37.52 -19.93 -6.38
C GLN A 697 -37.32 -19.47 -7.81
N ALA A 698 -36.13 -19.64 -8.35
CA ALA A 698 -35.80 -19.14 -9.67
C ALA A 698 -34.65 -19.96 -10.25
N ASN A 699 -34.89 -20.48 -11.45
CA ASN A 699 -33.85 -20.99 -12.32
C ASN A 699 -33.49 -19.90 -13.33
N LEU A 700 -32.23 -19.88 -13.73
CA LEU A 700 -31.74 -19.07 -14.84
C LEU A 700 -30.96 -19.98 -15.79
N LEU A 701 -31.41 -20.05 -17.04
CA LEU A 701 -30.86 -20.96 -18.04
C LEU A 701 -30.80 -20.34 -19.44
N VAL A 702 -29.86 -20.83 -20.24
CA VAL A 702 -29.72 -20.52 -21.67
C VAL A 702 -30.32 -21.66 -22.47
N ASN A 703 -31.25 -21.34 -23.38
CA ASN A 703 -31.88 -22.31 -24.26
C ASN A 703 -30.96 -22.66 -25.44
N GLY A 704 -31.20 -23.80 -26.10
CA GLY A 704 -30.44 -24.24 -27.28
C GLY A 704 -30.41 -23.22 -28.42
N ASP A 705 -31.43 -22.36 -28.48
CA ASP A 705 -31.57 -21.32 -29.50
C ASP A 705 -30.88 -19.99 -29.10
N GLY A 706 -30.24 -19.93 -27.92
CA GLY A 706 -29.54 -18.76 -27.42
C GLY A 706 -30.43 -17.73 -26.71
N THR A 707 -31.72 -17.97 -26.55
CA THR A 707 -32.57 -17.19 -25.63
C THR A 707 -32.27 -17.56 -24.16
N VAL A 708 -32.63 -16.68 -23.23
CA VAL A 708 -32.51 -16.92 -21.78
C VAL A 708 -33.90 -17.17 -21.23
N SER A 709 -34.05 -18.17 -20.36
CA SER A 709 -35.29 -18.44 -19.64
C SER A 709 -35.09 -18.31 -18.14
N ALA A 710 -36.11 -17.79 -17.47
CA ALA A 710 -36.29 -17.96 -16.05
C ALA A 710 -37.45 -18.91 -15.76
N GLN A 711 -37.31 -19.77 -14.76
CA GLN A 711 -38.36 -20.71 -14.37
C GLN A 711 -38.60 -20.67 -12.87
N ARG A 712 -39.87 -20.74 -12.46
CA ARG A 712 -40.29 -20.82 -11.06
C ARG A 712 -41.49 -21.77 -10.94
N MET A 713 -41.54 -22.62 -9.91
CA MET A 713 -42.75 -23.41 -9.68
C MET A 713 -43.89 -22.52 -9.20
N ARG A 714 -45.07 -22.78 -9.74
CA ARG A 714 -46.34 -22.22 -9.26
C ARG A 714 -46.98 -23.10 -8.20
N LYS A 715 -47.92 -22.55 -7.41
CA LYS A 715 -48.69 -23.30 -6.40
C LYS A 715 -49.43 -24.48 -7.04
N HIS A 716 -50.10 -24.21 -8.16
CA HIS A 716 -50.92 -25.19 -8.88
C HIS A 716 -50.12 -25.87 -10.00
N ARG A 717 -49.29 -26.83 -9.61
CA ARG A 717 -48.40 -27.60 -10.50
C ARG A 717 -49.21 -28.48 -11.46
N ARG A 718 -48.78 -28.58 -12.72
CA ARG A 718 -49.33 -29.51 -13.71
C ARG A 718 -48.17 -30.22 -14.39
N TRP A 719 -48.21 -31.54 -14.54
CA TRP A 719 -47.23 -32.26 -15.35
C TRP A 719 -47.66 -32.21 -16.84
N PRO A 720 -46.76 -32.02 -17.81
CA PRO A 720 -45.31 -31.84 -17.66
C PRO A 720 -44.86 -30.42 -17.24
N ASP A 721 -45.72 -29.41 -17.38
CA ASP A 721 -45.37 -27.99 -17.20
C ASP A 721 -45.51 -27.49 -15.76
N SER A 722 -44.69 -28.02 -14.85
CA SER A 722 -44.76 -27.72 -13.41
C SER A 722 -44.31 -26.30 -13.06
N ASN A 723 -43.65 -25.63 -14.00
CA ASN A 723 -43.08 -24.29 -13.84
C ASN A 723 -43.85 -23.23 -14.64
N VAL A 724 -43.85 -22.00 -14.13
CA VAL A 724 -43.99 -20.79 -14.95
C VAL A 724 -42.63 -20.52 -15.58
N THR A 725 -42.60 -20.39 -16.91
CA THR A 725 -41.40 -20.06 -17.67
C THR A 725 -41.60 -18.71 -18.35
N VAL A 726 -40.64 -17.80 -18.18
CA VAL A 726 -40.55 -16.57 -18.96
C VAL A 726 -39.26 -16.61 -19.77
N THR A 727 -39.33 -16.33 -21.06
CA THR A 727 -38.20 -16.43 -22.00
C THR A 727 -37.91 -15.08 -22.63
N SER A 728 -36.64 -14.77 -22.83
CA SER A 728 -36.23 -13.54 -23.48
C SER A 728 -36.64 -13.53 -24.94
N LYS A 729 -37.01 -12.35 -25.45
CA LYS A 729 -37.24 -12.11 -26.88
C LYS A 729 -35.90 -11.93 -27.59
N THR A 730 -34.94 -11.35 -26.88
CA THR A 730 -33.56 -11.14 -27.34
C THR A 730 -32.72 -12.42 -27.15
N ARG A 731 -31.97 -12.80 -28.19
CA ARG A 731 -30.96 -13.87 -28.14
C ARG A 731 -29.63 -13.33 -27.64
N LEU A 732 -28.89 -14.14 -26.89
CA LEU A 732 -27.51 -13.83 -26.50
C LEU A 732 -26.61 -13.73 -27.72
N THR A 733 -25.58 -12.88 -27.62
CA THR A 733 -24.47 -12.86 -28.56
C THR A 733 -23.35 -13.74 -28.00
N PRO A 734 -22.99 -14.87 -28.66
CA PRO A 734 -21.91 -15.73 -28.18
C PRO A 734 -20.60 -14.97 -28.01
N GLY A 735 -19.84 -15.30 -26.97
CA GLY A 735 -18.57 -14.65 -26.67
C GLY A 735 -18.69 -13.25 -26.03
N ARG A 736 -19.90 -12.75 -25.78
CA ARG A 736 -20.14 -11.47 -25.10
C ARG A 736 -20.67 -11.66 -23.67
N PHE A 737 -20.25 -10.79 -22.75
CA PHE A 737 -20.86 -10.70 -21.43
C PHE A 737 -22.26 -10.09 -21.50
N HIS A 738 -23.21 -10.72 -20.83
CA HIS A 738 -24.59 -10.28 -20.66
C HIS A 738 -24.93 -10.19 -19.17
N HIS A 739 -25.83 -9.26 -18.86
CA HIS A 739 -26.42 -9.13 -17.53
C HIS A 739 -27.85 -9.68 -17.58
N ALA A 740 -28.14 -10.74 -16.84
CA ALA A 740 -29.52 -11.22 -16.66
C ALA A 740 -29.97 -11.05 -15.22
N ALA A 741 -31.23 -10.64 -15.03
CA ALA A 741 -31.86 -10.59 -13.73
C ALA A 741 -33.24 -11.24 -13.78
N VAL A 742 -33.54 -12.05 -12.78
CA VAL A 742 -34.85 -12.67 -12.55
C VAL A 742 -35.41 -12.08 -11.28
N THR A 743 -36.56 -11.42 -11.35
CA THR A 743 -37.23 -10.85 -10.17
C THR A 743 -38.55 -11.55 -9.91
N TYR A 744 -38.87 -11.76 -8.64
CA TYR A 744 -40.17 -12.23 -8.20
C TYR A 744 -40.66 -11.40 -7.03
N ASP A 745 -41.80 -10.75 -7.16
CA ASP A 745 -42.36 -9.85 -6.14
C ASP A 745 -43.39 -10.51 -5.20
N GLY A 746 -43.57 -11.83 -5.31
CA GLY A 746 -44.64 -12.56 -4.63
C GLY A 746 -45.88 -12.82 -5.50
N ARG A 747 -45.96 -12.21 -6.70
CA ARG A 747 -47.08 -12.37 -7.64
C ARG A 747 -46.66 -12.58 -9.08
N GLU A 748 -45.58 -11.96 -9.52
CA GLU A 748 -45.15 -11.96 -10.92
C GLU A 748 -43.66 -12.28 -11.04
N LEU A 749 -43.33 -13.22 -11.92
CA LEU A 749 -41.97 -13.54 -12.33
C LEU A 749 -41.60 -12.68 -13.53
N ARG A 750 -40.46 -12.00 -13.48
CA ARG A 750 -39.96 -11.17 -14.57
C ARG A 750 -38.53 -11.53 -14.92
N LEU A 751 -38.23 -11.54 -16.22
CA LEU A 751 -36.89 -11.73 -16.75
C LEU A 751 -36.44 -10.44 -17.44
N TYR A 752 -35.26 -9.99 -17.07
CA TYR A 752 -34.57 -8.87 -17.67
C TYR A 752 -33.27 -9.35 -18.31
N LEU A 753 -32.96 -8.81 -19.48
CA LEU A 753 -31.69 -9.01 -20.17
C LEU A 753 -31.07 -7.66 -20.53
N ASP A 754 -29.79 -7.48 -20.19
CA ASP A 754 -29.00 -6.25 -20.38
C ASP A 754 -29.67 -4.97 -19.84
N GLY A 755 -30.50 -5.14 -18.80
CA GLY A 755 -31.18 -4.06 -18.09
C GLY A 755 -32.59 -3.75 -18.59
N ARG A 756 -33.10 -4.49 -19.59
CA ARG A 756 -34.43 -4.28 -20.18
C ARG A 756 -35.37 -5.42 -19.78
N LEU A 757 -36.63 -5.10 -19.49
CA LEU A 757 -37.65 -6.12 -19.29
C LEU A 757 -37.90 -6.85 -20.61
N GLU A 758 -37.78 -8.18 -20.60
CA GLU A 758 -38.01 -9.00 -21.78
C GLU A 758 -39.42 -9.61 -21.75
N THR A 759 -39.72 -10.31 -20.66
CA THR A 759 -40.98 -11.05 -20.47
C THR A 759 -41.34 -11.13 -18.98
N ALA A 760 -42.64 -11.14 -18.68
CA ALA A 760 -43.20 -11.33 -17.34
C ALA A 760 -44.37 -12.31 -17.39
N ALA A 761 -44.62 -13.01 -16.29
CA ALA A 761 -45.80 -13.86 -16.14
C ALA A 761 -46.22 -13.98 -14.66
N PRO A 762 -47.54 -14.01 -14.37
CA PRO A 762 -48.05 -14.32 -13.04
C PRO A 762 -47.51 -15.66 -12.53
N CYS A 763 -47.09 -15.69 -11.27
CA CYS A 763 -46.60 -16.89 -10.60
C CYS A 763 -46.97 -16.85 -9.11
N ASP A 764 -47.78 -17.79 -8.67
CA ASP A 764 -48.21 -17.89 -7.27
C ASP A 764 -47.39 -18.91 -6.49
N GLY A 765 -47.64 -18.99 -5.17
CA GLY A 765 -47.10 -20.03 -4.29
C GLY A 765 -45.85 -19.62 -3.50
N THR A 766 -45.70 -20.21 -2.32
CA THR A 766 -44.51 -20.12 -1.46
C THR A 766 -43.51 -21.22 -1.82
N ARG A 767 -42.27 -21.11 -1.34
CA ARG A 767 -41.21 -22.11 -1.60
C ARG A 767 -40.94 -23.06 -0.43
N SER A 768 -40.27 -24.18 -0.74
CA SER A 768 -39.56 -25.12 0.15
C SER A 768 -38.05 -24.80 0.23
N ASN A 769 -37.34 -25.32 1.25
CA ASN A 769 -35.87 -25.27 1.27
C ASN A 769 -35.29 -26.35 0.37
N GLU A 770 -34.69 -25.96 -0.76
CA GLU A 770 -34.18 -26.90 -1.76
C GLU A 770 -32.77 -26.54 -2.20
N GLY A 771 -32.00 -27.56 -2.60
CA GLY A 771 -30.61 -27.39 -2.99
C GLY A 771 -30.45 -26.41 -4.15
N PHE A 772 -29.50 -25.49 -3.99
CA PHE A 772 -29.12 -24.51 -4.99
C PHE A 772 -27.79 -24.91 -5.65
N PHE A 773 -27.74 -24.75 -6.97
CA PHE A 773 -26.61 -25.18 -7.80
C PHE A 773 -26.27 -24.10 -8.83
N ILE A 774 -24.97 -23.91 -9.07
CA ILE A 774 -24.46 -22.96 -10.07
C ILE A 774 -23.67 -23.74 -11.12
N GLY A 775 -23.92 -23.45 -12.40
CA GLY A 775 -23.21 -24.05 -13.53
C GLY A 775 -23.75 -25.40 -14.02
N GLY A 776 -24.85 -25.91 -13.46
CA GLY A 776 -25.51 -27.10 -13.95
C GLY A 776 -26.45 -27.75 -12.96
N VAL A 777 -27.07 -28.85 -13.40
CA VAL A 777 -27.93 -29.72 -12.58
C VAL A 777 -27.15 -30.99 -12.23
N PRO A 778 -27.11 -31.42 -10.96
CA PRO A 778 -26.50 -32.69 -10.57
C PRO A 778 -27.18 -33.88 -11.25
N GLU A 779 -26.44 -34.96 -11.54
CA GLU A 779 -26.97 -36.12 -12.28
C GLU A 779 -28.22 -36.71 -11.62
N ARG A 780 -28.22 -36.83 -10.29
CA ARG A 780 -29.37 -37.32 -9.50
C ARG A 780 -30.65 -36.48 -9.62
N LEU A 781 -30.57 -35.26 -10.17
CA LEU A 781 -31.69 -34.33 -10.34
C LEU A 781 -32.02 -34.08 -11.81
N ARG A 782 -31.37 -34.78 -12.74
CA ARG A 782 -31.47 -34.50 -14.18
C ARG A 782 -32.89 -34.74 -14.73
N ASP A 783 -33.58 -35.76 -14.24
CA ASP A 783 -34.94 -36.10 -14.64
C ASP A 783 -35.94 -34.96 -14.32
N PHE A 784 -35.67 -34.16 -13.28
CA PHE A 784 -36.49 -33.00 -12.91
C PHE A 784 -36.24 -31.77 -13.77
N ALA A 785 -35.09 -31.70 -14.45
CA ALA A 785 -34.77 -30.59 -15.34
C ALA A 785 -35.35 -30.79 -16.76
N GLY A 786 -35.88 -31.98 -17.07
CA GLY A 786 -36.48 -32.38 -18.35
C GLY A 786 -35.46 -32.79 -19.42
N ALA A 787 -35.94 -33.43 -20.50
CA ALA A 787 -35.10 -33.86 -21.62
C ALA A 787 -34.25 -32.69 -22.16
N GLY A 788 -32.98 -32.98 -22.46
CA GLY A 788 -32.01 -32.00 -22.97
C GLY A 788 -31.44 -31.04 -21.92
N SER A 789 -31.51 -31.30 -20.61
CA SER A 789 -30.80 -30.49 -19.60
C SER A 789 -29.29 -30.76 -19.62
N GLY A 790 -28.50 -29.70 -19.82
CA GLY A 790 -27.05 -29.69 -19.87
C GLY A 790 -26.40 -28.76 -18.84
N ARG A 791 -25.08 -28.91 -18.70
CA ARG A 791 -24.22 -28.11 -17.81
C ARG A 791 -23.75 -26.85 -18.53
N PHE A 792 -23.52 -25.77 -17.78
CA PHE A 792 -23.12 -24.48 -18.33
C PHE A 792 -21.75 -24.56 -19.00
N ARG A 793 -21.64 -23.98 -20.19
CA ARG A 793 -20.41 -23.83 -20.97
C ARG A 793 -20.21 -22.35 -21.26
N GLY A 794 -19.41 -21.72 -20.43
CA GLY A 794 -19.30 -20.28 -20.42
C GLY A 794 -18.41 -19.76 -19.31
N THR A 795 -18.55 -18.49 -19.01
CA THR A 795 -17.77 -17.79 -17.99
C THR A 795 -18.73 -17.03 -17.08
N LEU A 796 -18.58 -17.17 -15.76
CA LEU A 796 -19.36 -16.44 -14.77
C LEU A 796 -18.46 -15.49 -13.99
N LEU A 797 -18.86 -14.22 -13.90
CA LEU A 797 -18.11 -13.20 -13.15
C LEU A 797 -18.78 -12.86 -11.82
N ARG A 798 -20.10 -12.73 -11.82
CA ARG A 798 -20.89 -12.38 -10.64
C ARG A 798 -22.19 -13.16 -10.64
N LEU A 799 -22.59 -13.60 -9.46
CA LEU A 799 -23.96 -14.00 -9.17
C LEU A 799 -24.39 -13.37 -7.84
N SER A 800 -25.54 -12.68 -7.84
CA SER A 800 -26.10 -12.01 -6.68
C SER A 800 -27.53 -12.49 -6.42
N ILE A 801 -27.89 -12.66 -5.15
CA ILE A 801 -29.22 -13.02 -4.71
C ILE A 801 -29.68 -11.99 -3.68
N ALA A 802 -30.79 -11.30 -3.96
CA ALA A 802 -31.39 -10.33 -3.05
C ALA A 802 -32.75 -10.82 -2.53
N GLY A 803 -33.05 -10.51 -1.26
CA GLY A 803 -34.30 -10.83 -0.55
C GLY A 803 -35.51 -9.98 -0.97
N ARG A 804 -35.45 -9.34 -2.14
CA ARG A 804 -36.50 -8.49 -2.69
C ARG A 804 -36.50 -8.50 -4.21
N ALA A 805 -37.64 -8.20 -4.82
CA ALA A 805 -37.71 -7.88 -6.24
C ALA A 805 -37.12 -6.49 -6.50
N LEU A 806 -36.11 -6.40 -7.37
CA LEU A 806 -35.62 -5.13 -7.88
C LEU A 806 -36.64 -4.54 -8.87
N THR A 807 -36.77 -3.22 -8.85
CA THR A 807 -37.52 -2.48 -9.87
C THR A 807 -36.79 -2.50 -11.20
N GLU A 808 -37.50 -2.29 -12.31
CA GLU A 808 -36.89 -2.17 -13.64
C GLU A 808 -35.78 -1.10 -13.66
N SER A 809 -35.98 0.03 -12.97
CA SER A 809 -34.97 1.10 -12.87
C SER A 809 -33.70 0.67 -12.14
N GLU A 810 -33.81 -0.20 -11.14
CA GLU A 810 -32.66 -0.73 -10.39
C GLU A 810 -31.89 -1.74 -11.23
N VAL A 811 -32.62 -2.64 -11.91
CA VAL A 811 -32.04 -3.62 -12.84
C VAL A 811 -31.31 -2.93 -13.99
N ALA A 812 -31.91 -1.88 -14.58
CA ALA A 812 -31.28 -1.08 -15.63
C ALA A 812 -29.98 -0.40 -15.14
N ARG A 813 -29.99 0.14 -13.90
CA ARG A 813 -28.79 0.74 -13.28
C ARG A 813 -27.70 -0.29 -12.99
N MET A 814 -28.05 -1.49 -12.52
CA MET A 814 -27.11 -2.59 -12.32
C MET A 814 -26.48 -3.06 -13.64
N ALA A 815 -27.29 -3.23 -14.69
CA ALA A 815 -26.79 -3.55 -16.03
C ALA A 815 -25.88 -2.44 -16.59
N GLY A 816 -26.23 -1.17 -16.32
CA GLY A 816 -25.38 -0.02 -16.63
C GLY A 816 -24.00 -0.10 -15.97
N ARG A 817 -23.94 -0.38 -14.66
CA ARG A 817 -22.67 -0.60 -13.95
C ARG A 817 -21.89 -1.79 -14.48
N ALA A 818 -22.58 -2.90 -14.80
CA ALA A 818 -21.95 -4.09 -15.39
C ALA A 818 -21.23 -3.76 -16.72
N ARG A 819 -21.84 -2.95 -17.60
CA ARG A 819 -21.20 -2.49 -18.85
C ARG A 819 -19.93 -1.68 -18.61
N LEU A 820 -19.86 -0.93 -17.51
CA LEU A 820 -18.69 -0.12 -17.16
C LEU A 820 -17.49 -0.94 -16.67
N THR A 821 -17.67 -2.23 -16.35
CA THR A 821 -16.56 -3.09 -15.90
C THR A 821 -15.51 -3.36 -16.99
N GLY A 822 -15.81 -3.03 -18.25
CA GLY A 822 -14.84 -3.03 -19.35
C GLY A 822 -14.49 -4.44 -19.85
N LEU A 823 -15.49 -5.33 -19.84
CA LEU A 823 -15.40 -6.76 -20.17
C LEU A 823 -15.92 -7.12 -21.55
#